data_AF-A0A933XS60-F1
#
_entry.id   AF-A0A933XS60-F1
#
_cell.length_a   1.000
_cell.length_b   1.000
_cell.length_c   1.000
_cell.angle_alpha   90.00
_cell.angle_beta   90.00
_cell.angle_gamma   90.00
#
_symmetry.space_group_name_H-M   'P 1'
#
loop_
_entity.id
_entity.type
_entity.pdbx_description
1 polymer ?
#
loop_
_entity_poly.entity_id
_entity_poly.type
_entity_poly.pdbx_seq_one_letter_code
_entity_poly.pdbx_strand_id
1 'polypeptide(L)'
;VIDPCCGTGTIARAAYELKTSRGGMNKAQAISTVWASDKFQFPLQLGAIALADPEALGEIIRIFKQDVFAIHPGQQISFTDPNTGKKIATQLPRMGSIVSNLPFVRFEDVKTVNKNVAAKLKTVTDGESISGKSDLFAYIVLYLKTLLKDQGRIGIIVSNAWLGTDWGAGLRKAMEKHFHIRIVVSSGASRWFDQTKVVTNIVVLEKKGGPEQSGDVKFVTTLKPIAEWDPPKINEMTATIISAPSAKTTDTIQVNVYSSNERALIEKICVGWSCFFTDVHWVKQFQSKLIKVSSLFDIGRGERRGWDDMFYPDKGHGIERDYIRPVLKNTRNVQGYIAEPDVKAFCCSEDIKALKTKGHKGAIAWIKRFESLLNEKGKPLPDALARANHQWYEMKPDALADFVMGMNPEDRLFVAKMKNRGFVNQRLIRFTKKGSQLDMPLVHALLNSTFGLFMIEAAGFGRGLGALDIQPSKLKEGFYMLDPSQLNGKSRDQIVATFEAVKKRNVWPLAQELEQSDRLKLDTEILTAYGMEKHVASIRESLSALYRIRKSVKSNIRPCIEIQPATRIRATAEAPPSKSYTNRALIIAGLADGESRLDHPLFSDDTRYMQEAIVRYGVPVKREADALIVSGKGGVLQAPREEIYVGNAGTAMRFLATFAALAPGTSRLTGDERMRERPIEDLLAGLRAIGVPAESVLNNQCPPLVVHGGNVPGGEIRLAADKSSQYLTSLLLSAPYFQKDTVIRIAGELTSKSYVDITLDIMKTFGVHVENEGYAVFRAPAGQKYAARDYAIEGDASSASYFFASAAVSGGEVAVTRLNPDSVQGDLRFLDALEQMGCRVEKSSGKITVAGNPLRGISINMNTMPDVVQTLAVVALFADGPTAVAGIGNLRIKETDRIAALERELTRLGARVESGSDYLTVHPAARYSPAEIETYNDHRMAMSFAVAGLKVPGVKIKNPECVSKSFPDFFERFKKLHG
;
A
#
# COMPACT_ATOMS: atom_id res chain seq x y z
N VAL A 1 23.60 -27.63 3.29
CA VAL A 1 22.91 -26.39 2.85
C VAL A 1 23.09 -25.36 3.95
N ILE A 2 23.22 -24.08 3.60
CA ILE A 2 23.22 -22.99 4.59
C ILE A 2 22.23 -21.90 4.18
N ASP A 3 21.56 -21.33 5.18
CA ASP A 3 20.87 -20.05 5.09
C ASP A 3 21.62 -18.99 5.92
N PRO A 4 22.45 -18.13 5.29
CA PRO A 4 23.32 -17.19 5.99
C PRO A 4 22.63 -15.88 6.42
N CYS A 5 21.33 -15.71 6.10
CA CYS A 5 20.50 -14.57 6.50
C CYS A 5 19.13 -15.08 6.96
N CYS A 6 19.14 -15.99 7.93
CA CYS A 6 18.01 -16.90 8.12
C CYS A 6 16.75 -16.27 8.69
N GLY A 7 16.84 -15.09 9.30
CA GLY A 7 15.68 -14.48 9.97
C GLY A 7 15.04 -15.48 10.94
N THR A 8 13.75 -15.75 10.78
CA THR A 8 12.95 -16.69 11.59
C THR A 8 13.27 -18.16 11.34
N GLY A 9 14.18 -18.49 10.42
CA GLY A 9 14.58 -19.87 10.10
C GLY A 9 13.62 -20.62 9.16
N THR A 10 12.64 -19.95 8.57
CA THR A 10 11.63 -20.58 7.68
C THR A 10 12.27 -21.30 6.48
N ILE A 11 13.28 -20.71 5.85
CA ILE A 11 13.99 -21.35 4.72
C ILE A 11 14.84 -22.53 5.20
N ALA A 12 15.51 -22.39 6.35
CA ALA A 12 16.27 -23.49 6.94
C ALA A 12 15.34 -24.68 7.27
N ARG A 13 14.15 -24.41 7.81
CA ARG A 13 13.11 -25.43 8.05
C ARG A 13 12.63 -26.08 6.76
N ALA A 14 12.31 -25.30 5.73
CA ALA A 14 11.94 -25.86 4.43
C ALA A 14 13.05 -26.75 3.83
N ALA A 15 14.31 -26.36 3.99
CA ALA A 15 15.45 -27.16 3.53
C ALA A 15 15.61 -28.47 4.33
N TYR A 16 15.30 -28.45 5.63
CA TYR A 16 15.23 -29.66 6.46
C TYR A 16 14.12 -30.60 5.97
N GLU A 17 12.91 -30.09 5.77
CA GLU A 17 11.75 -30.87 5.33
C GLU A 17 11.93 -31.46 3.93
N LEU A 18 12.56 -30.74 3.00
CA LEU A 18 12.87 -31.26 1.67
C LEU A 18 13.87 -32.43 1.72
N LYS A 19 14.84 -32.40 2.64
CA LYS A 19 15.81 -33.48 2.78
C LYS A 19 15.21 -34.74 3.38
N THR A 20 14.29 -34.60 4.33
CA THR A 20 13.59 -35.73 4.94
C THR A 20 12.55 -36.33 4.00
N SER A 21 11.77 -35.48 3.33
CA SER A 21 10.69 -35.95 2.43
C SER A 21 11.16 -36.43 1.06
N ARG A 22 12.24 -35.86 0.49
CA ARG A 22 12.74 -36.22 -0.86
C ARG A 22 14.17 -36.68 -0.92
N GLY A 23 15.01 -36.23 0.01
CA GLY A 23 16.43 -36.57 0.03
C GLY A 23 16.71 -37.99 0.54
N GLY A 24 15.69 -38.70 1.04
CA GLY A 24 15.83 -40.02 1.66
C GLY A 24 16.67 -40.00 2.95
N MET A 25 16.98 -38.81 3.48
CA MET A 25 17.74 -38.65 4.72
C MET A 25 16.81 -38.89 5.90
N ASN A 26 17.29 -39.62 6.90
CA ASN A 26 16.59 -39.62 8.18
C ASN A 26 16.68 -38.23 8.84
N LYS A 27 15.83 -37.98 9.83
CA LYS A 27 15.71 -36.66 10.49
C LYS A 27 17.02 -36.20 11.13
N ALA A 28 17.81 -37.09 11.72
CA ALA A 28 19.12 -36.78 12.31
C ALA A 28 20.18 -36.38 11.26
N GLN A 29 20.22 -37.08 10.12
CA GLN A 29 21.08 -36.73 8.98
C GLN A 29 20.65 -35.40 8.34
N ALA A 30 19.35 -35.15 8.25
CA ALA A 30 18.84 -33.91 7.68
C ALA A 30 19.21 -32.70 8.56
N ILE A 31 18.97 -32.77 9.88
CA ILE A 31 19.25 -31.65 10.80
C ILE A 31 20.76 -31.35 10.87
N SER A 32 21.61 -32.39 10.90
CA SER A 32 23.07 -32.23 10.94
C SER A 32 23.67 -31.65 9.65
N THR A 33 22.90 -31.57 8.55
CA THR A 33 23.39 -31.04 7.27
C THR A 33 22.72 -29.72 6.86
N VAL A 34 21.82 -29.18 7.70
CA VAL A 34 21.20 -27.86 7.56
C VAL A 34 21.89 -26.89 8.51
N TRP A 35 22.47 -25.83 7.95
CA TRP A 35 23.11 -24.76 8.71
C TRP A 35 22.29 -23.47 8.55
N ALA A 36 22.27 -22.63 9.57
CA ALA A 36 21.69 -21.29 9.44
C ALA A 36 22.47 -20.27 10.28
N SER A 37 22.50 -19.02 9.82
CA SER A 37 23.09 -17.92 10.57
C SER A 37 22.37 -16.60 10.33
N ASP A 38 22.52 -15.70 11.29
CA ASP A 38 22.03 -14.33 11.22
C ASP A 38 22.93 -13.43 12.07
N LYS A 39 22.97 -12.15 11.73
CA LYS A 39 23.70 -11.13 12.47
C LYS A 39 23.03 -10.81 13.82
N PHE A 40 21.71 -10.94 13.89
CA PHE A 40 20.92 -10.58 15.06
C PHE A 40 20.58 -11.80 15.91
N GLN A 41 20.53 -11.61 17.24
CA GLN A 41 20.28 -12.72 18.17
C GLN A 41 18.82 -13.19 18.16
N PHE A 42 17.88 -12.25 18.10
CA PHE A 42 16.44 -12.53 18.22
C PHE A 42 15.91 -13.46 17.11
N PRO A 43 16.23 -13.24 15.80
CA PRO A 43 15.79 -14.16 14.75
C PRO A 43 16.31 -15.58 14.93
N LEU A 44 17.53 -15.76 15.46
CA LEU A 44 18.11 -17.09 15.70
C LEU A 44 17.35 -17.91 16.73
N GLN A 45 16.75 -17.26 17.73
CA GLN A 45 15.89 -17.95 18.71
C GLN A 45 14.66 -18.54 18.03
N LEU A 46 14.02 -17.77 17.14
CA LEU A 46 12.88 -18.24 16.34
C LEU A 46 13.30 -19.34 15.37
N GLY A 47 14.47 -19.19 14.73
CA GLY A 47 15.02 -20.21 13.82
C GLY A 47 15.32 -21.53 14.52
N ALA A 48 15.82 -21.49 15.77
CA ALA A 48 16.07 -22.69 16.56
C ALA A 48 14.76 -23.42 16.89
N ILE A 49 13.71 -22.67 17.24
CA ILE A 49 12.37 -23.22 17.47
C ILE A 49 11.81 -23.83 16.19
N ALA A 50 11.94 -23.14 15.04
CA ALA A 50 11.44 -23.62 13.76
C ALA A 50 12.09 -24.95 13.32
N LEU A 51 13.39 -25.13 13.63
CA LEU A 51 14.14 -26.33 13.30
C LEU A 51 14.03 -27.46 14.34
N ALA A 52 13.38 -27.22 15.48
CA ALA A 52 13.14 -28.27 16.45
C ALA A 52 12.21 -29.35 15.87
N ASP A 53 12.57 -30.62 16.05
CA ASP A 53 11.77 -31.77 15.65
C ASP A 53 11.86 -32.83 16.77
N PRO A 54 10.72 -33.30 17.32
CA PRO A 54 10.71 -34.30 18.39
C PRO A 54 11.44 -35.59 18.03
N GLU A 55 11.45 -35.99 16.77
CA GLU A 55 12.13 -37.23 16.33
C GLU A 55 13.63 -37.03 16.06
N ALA A 56 14.12 -35.80 16.13
CA ALA A 56 15.55 -35.46 16.14
C ALA A 56 16.00 -34.94 17.53
N LEU A 57 15.28 -35.32 18.59
CA LEU A 57 15.65 -35.01 19.97
C LEU A 57 17.06 -35.51 20.27
N GLY A 58 17.90 -34.62 20.79
CA GLY A 58 19.31 -34.91 21.09
C GLY A 58 20.30 -34.54 19.97
N GLU A 59 19.83 -34.11 18.80
CA GLU A 59 20.71 -33.63 17.73
C GLU A 59 21.04 -32.13 17.87
N ILE A 60 22.23 -31.74 17.40
CA ILE A 60 22.67 -30.34 17.44
C ILE A 60 22.01 -29.55 16.30
N ILE A 61 21.18 -28.57 16.66
CA ILE A 61 20.66 -27.57 15.72
C ILE A 61 21.78 -26.60 15.34
N ARG A 62 22.22 -26.63 14.07
CA ARG A 62 23.37 -25.87 13.59
C ARG A 62 23.04 -24.43 13.20
N ILE A 63 22.58 -23.66 14.20
CA ILE A 63 22.26 -22.22 14.08
C ILE A 63 23.26 -21.40 14.88
N PHE A 64 23.83 -20.35 14.28
CA PHE A 64 24.85 -19.53 14.93
C PHE A 64 24.78 -18.05 14.56
N LYS A 65 25.25 -17.19 15.46
CA LYS A 65 25.25 -15.73 15.26
C LYS A 65 26.50 -15.30 14.50
N GLN A 66 26.33 -14.84 13.26
CA GLN A 66 27.43 -14.30 12.46
C GLN A 66 26.89 -13.35 11.38
N ASP A 67 27.60 -12.25 11.14
CA ASP A 67 27.38 -11.44 9.94
C ASP A 67 27.83 -12.23 8.70
N VAL A 68 27.04 -12.23 7.63
CA VAL A 68 27.33 -13.01 6.42
C VAL A 68 28.74 -12.79 5.87
N PHE A 69 29.27 -11.57 5.92
CA PHE A 69 30.62 -11.24 5.44
C PHE A 69 31.76 -11.68 6.38
N ALA A 70 31.45 -12.42 7.44
CA ALA A 70 32.41 -12.97 8.37
C ALA A 70 32.39 -14.51 8.42
N ILE A 71 31.50 -15.14 7.65
CA ILE A 71 31.40 -16.60 7.55
C ILE A 71 32.45 -17.09 6.55
N HIS A 72 33.24 -18.10 6.92
CA HIS A 72 34.21 -18.70 6.01
C HIS A 72 34.32 -20.22 6.22
N PRO A 73 34.51 -21.03 5.16
CA PRO A 73 34.74 -22.46 5.31
C PRO A 73 35.96 -22.73 6.20
N GLY A 74 35.88 -23.75 7.04
CA GLY A 74 36.94 -24.09 7.98
C GLY A 74 36.82 -23.38 9.35
N GLN A 75 35.94 -22.39 9.49
CA GLN A 75 35.68 -21.70 10.75
C GLN A 75 35.15 -22.68 11.81
N GLN A 76 35.70 -22.58 13.03
CA GLN A 76 35.20 -23.35 14.19
C GLN A 76 33.98 -22.65 14.79
N ILE A 77 32.84 -23.34 14.81
CA ILE A 77 31.59 -22.84 15.37
C ILE A 77 31.25 -23.66 16.61
N SER A 78 31.01 -22.97 17.73
CA SER A 78 30.68 -23.61 19.01
C SER A 78 29.17 -23.75 19.17
N PHE A 79 28.72 -24.98 19.40
CA PHE A 79 27.35 -25.33 19.72
C PHE A 79 27.26 -25.91 21.14
N THR A 80 26.06 -25.93 21.72
CA THR A 80 25.80 -26.63 22.98
C THR A 80 25.18 -27.97 22.64
N ASP A 81 25.78 -29.06 23.14
CA ASP A 81 25.20 -30.40 23.06
C ASP A 81 23.91 -30.46 23.91
N PRO A 82 22.75 -30.78 23.33
CA PRO A 82 21.49 -30.84 24.07
C PRO A 82 21.44 -31.98 25.10
N ASN A 83 22.24 -33.04 24.94
CA ASN A 83 22.25 -34.19 25.85
C ASN A 83 23.20 -34.00 27.03
N THR A 84 24.33 -33.31 26.81
CA THR A 84 25.40 -33.19 27.83
C THR A 84 25.58 -31.77 28.36
N GLY A 85 25.00 -30.76 27.69
CA GLY A 85 25.22 -29.33 27.99
C GLY A 85 26.63 -28.83 27.66
N LYS A 86 27.54 -29.69 27.19
CA LYS A 86 28.93 -29.33 26.87
C LYS A 86 29.01 -28.56 25.55
N LYS A 87 30.03 -27.71 25.45
CA LYS A 87 30.33 -27.01 24.20
C LYS A 87 31.04 -27.96 23.23
N ILE A 88 30.50 -28.08 22.02
CA ILE A 88 31.09 -28.84 20.91
C ILE A 88 31.46 -27.87 19.81
N ALA A 89 32.73 -27.86 19.40
CA ALA A 89 33.19 -27.12 18.24
C ALA A 89 33.03 -27.96 16.97
N THR A 90 32.35 -27.41 15.96
CA THR A 90 32.18 -28.04 14.65
C THR A 90 32.75 -27.13 13.57
N GLN A 91 33.53 -27.71 12.66
CA GLN A 91 34.09 -26.98 11.53
C GLN A 91 33.02 -26.75 10.45
N LEU A 92 32.88 -25.49 10.01
CA LEU A 92 31.95 -25.14 8.94
C LEU A 92 32.43 -25.69 7.59
N PRO A 93 31.68 -26.58 6.91
CA PRO A 93 32.11 -27.14 5.64
C PRO A 93 31.92 -26.15 4.48
N ARG A 94 32.54 -26.42 3.34
CA ARG A 94 32.09 -25.82 2.08
C ARG A 94 30.70 -26.34 1.73
N MET A 95 29.83 -25.45 1.27
CA MET A 95 28.41 -25.72 1.07
C MET A 95 28.14 -26.19 -0.36
N GLY A 96 27.38 -27.27 -0.52
CA GLY A 96 26.86 -27.67 -1.84
C GLY A 96 25.70 -26.79 -2.32
N SER A 97 24.96 -26.21 -1.38
CA SER A 97 23.85 -25.30 -1.68
C SER A 97 23.72 -24.20 -0.65
N ILE A 98 23.37 -22.99 -1.10
CA ILE A 98 23.01 -21.84 -0.26
C ILE A 98 21.58 -21.43 -0.65
N VAL A 99 20.68 -21.31 0.33
CA VAL A 99 19.31 -20.83 0.07
C VAL A 99 18.96 -19.76 1.10
N SER A 100 18.53 -18.57 0.67
CA SER A 100 18.35 -17.46 1.61
C SER A 100 17.43 -16.35 1.10
N ASN A 101 16.76 -15.66 2.03
CA ASN A 101 16.07 -14.40 1.75
C ASN A 101 17.02 -13.23 2.11
N LEU A 102 17.58 -12.57 1.10
CA LEU A 102 18.60 -11.56 1.35
C LEU A 102 17.98 -10.23 1.82
N PRO A 103 18.65 -9.49 2.71
CA PRO A 103 18.10 -8.26 3.27
C PRO A 103 17.92 -7.16 2.22
N PHE A 104 16.72 -6.57 2.14
CA PHE A 104 16.35 -5.48 1.23
C PHE A 104 16.78 -4.10 1.78
N VAL A 105 18.10 -3.90 1.96
CA VAL A 105 18.67 -2.65 2.46
C VAL A 105 19.19 -1.80 1.29
N ARG A 106 18.63 -0.59 1.15
CA ARG A 106 19.02 0.37 0.11
C ARG A 106 20.39 0.97 0.38
N PHE A 107 21.08 1.39 -0.68
CA PHE A 107 22.45 1.93 -0.57
C PHE A 107 22.59 3.09 0.42
N GLU A 108 21.57 3.93 0.60
CA GLU A 108 21.59 5.05 1.55
C GLU A 108 21.70 4.57 3.01
N ASP A 109 21.13 3.40 3.30
CA ASP A 109 21.01 2.84 4.64
C ASP A 109 22.11 1.82 4.97
N VAL A 110 22.85 1.35 3.96
CA VAL A 110 23.92 0.34 4.12
C VAL A 110 24.93 0.76 5.19
N LYS A 111 25.35 2.03 5.21
CA LYS A 111 26.33 2.53 6.19
C LYS A 111 25.79 2.52 7.63
N THR A 112 24.49 2.71 7.80
CA THR A 112 23.82 2.70 9.10
C THR A 112 23.72 1.27 9.64
N VAL A 113 23.35 0.32 8.78
CA VAL A 113 23.13 -1.09 9.14
C VAL A 113 24.44 -1.88 9.24
N ASN A 114 25.46 -1.47 8.49
CA ASN A 114 26.74 -2.15 8.47
C ASN A 114 27.92 -1.19 8.21
N LYS A 115 28.38 -0.54 9.29
CA LYS A 115 29.45 0.48 9.28
C LYS A 115 30.73 0.01 8.56
N ASN A 116 31.05 -1.28 8.61
CA ASN A 116 32.29 -1.85 8.06
C ASN A 116 32.13 -2.48 6.66
N VAL A 117 30.92 -2.47 6.08
CA VAL A 117 30.69 -3.07 4.76
C VAL A 117 31.56 -2.41 3.70
N ALA A 118 31.64 -1.08 3.68
CA ALA A 118 32.40 -0.32 2.67
C ALA A 118 33.88 -0.74 2.51
N ALA A 119 34.55 -1.14 3.61
CA ALA A 119 35.92 -1.64 3.57
C ALA A 119 36.01 -3.05 2.98
N LYS A 120 35.03 -3.92 3.30
CA LYS A 120 34.92 -5.28 2.75
C LYS A 120 34.45 -5.31 1.29
N LEU A 121 33.72 -4.28 0.83
CA LEU A 121 33.20 -4.21 -0.53
C LEU A 121 34.28 -4.24 -1.62
N LYS A 122 35.45 -3.62 -1.38
CA LYS A 122 36.56 -3.61 -2.34
C LYS A 122 37.17 -5.00 -2.57
N THR A 123 37.15 -5.85 -1.54
CA THR A 123 37.75 -7.19 -1.58
C THR A 123 36.82 -8.22 -2.20
N VAL A 124 35.51 -8.01 -2.13
CA VAL A 124 34.47 -8.98 -2.58
C VAL A 124 34.24 -8.94 -4.10
N THR A 125 34.54 -7.83 -4.76
CA THR A 125 34.25 -7.65 -6.18
C THR A 125 35.38 -8.08 -7.12
N ASP A 126 36.50 -8.63 -6.62
CA ASP A 126 37.65 -9.07 -7.43
C ASP A 126 38.08 -8.06 -8.51
N GLY A 127 38.10 -6.77 -8.16
CA GLY A 127 38.46 -5.67 -9.08
C GLY A 127 37.31 -5.13 -9.95
N GLU A 128 36.12 -5.73 -9.93
CA GLU A 128 34.93 -5.18 -10.61
C GLU A 128 34.36 -3.99 -9.82
N SER A 129 34.11 -2.88 -10.51
CA SER A 129 33.51 -1.70 -9.87
C SER A 129 31.99 -1.83 -9.82
N ILE A 130 31.45 -2.45 -8.75
CA ILE A 130 30.04 -2.27 -8.41
C ILE A 130 29.86 -0.88 -7.81
N SER A 131 28.96 -0.09 -8.41
CA SER A 131 28.65 1.27 -7.96
C SER A 131 28.33 1.30 -6.46
N GLY A 132 28.84 2.30 -5.74
CA GLY A 132 28.50 2.53 -4.32
C GLY A 132 27.03 2.89 -4.07
N LYS A 133 26.21 2.94 -5.13
CA LYS A 133 24.75 3.14 -5.08
C LYS A 133 23.96 1.82 -5.17
N SER A 134 24.61 0.68 -4.95
CA SER A 134 23.98 -0.64 -5.02
C SER A 134 23.40 -1.06 -3.68
N ASP A 135 22.32 -1.82 -3.72
CA ASP A 135 21.69 -2.38 -2.52
C ASP A 135 22.60 -3.45 -1.86
N LEU A 136 22.40 -3.68 -0.56
CA LEU A 136 23.26 -4.57 0.24
C LEU A 136 23.37 -5.98 -0.34
N PHE A 137 22.27 -6.52 -0.86
CA PHE A 137 22.23 -7.87 -1.41
C PHE A 137 23.21 -8.06 -2.56
N ALA A 138 23.48 -7.03 -3.38
CA ALA A 138 24.40 -7.12 -4.52
C ALA A 138 25.79 -7.60 -4.09
N TYR A 139 26.24 -7.15 -2.93
CA TYR A 139 27.52 -7.51 -2.36
C TYR A 139 27.49 -8.87 -1.66
N ILE A 140 26.38 -9.20 -1.00
CA ILE A 140 26.20 -10.51 -0.36
C ILE A 140 26.27 -11.60 -1.44
N VAL A 141 25.55 -11.46 -2.55
CA VAL A 141 25.53 -12.46 -3.64
C VAL A 141 26.94 -12.82 -4.11
N LEU A 142 27.80 -11.82 -4.33
CA LEU A 142 29.18 -12.07 -4.75
C LEU A 142 30.01 -12.73 -3.66
N TYR A 143 29.80 -12.37 -2.40
CA TYR A 143 30.50 -12.99 -1.27
C TYR A 143 30.16 -14.48 -1.13
N LEU A 144 28.91 -14.88 -1.40
CA LEU A 144 28.44 -16.26 -1.25
C LEU A 144 29.25 -17.27 -2.09
N LYS A 145 29.94 -16.85 -3.16
CA LYS A 145 30.84 -17.71 -3.95
C LYS A 145 31.92 -18.38 -3.10
N THR A 146 32.37 -17.69 -2.04
CA THR A 146 33.46 -18.14 -1.15
C THR A 146 33.03 -19.32 -0.27
N LEU A 147 31.74 -19.40 0.06
CA LEU A 147 31.13 -20.44 0.90
C LEU A 147 30.82 -21.72 0.12
N LEU A 148 30.73 -21.63 -1.20
CA LEU A 148 30.19 -22.67 -2.06
C LEU A 148 31.30 -23.61 -2.59
N LYS A 149 30.99 -24.90 -2.69
CA LYS A 149 31.76 -25.87 -3.49
C LYS A 149 31.66 -25.51 -4.97
N ASP A 150 32.62 -25.95 -5.77
CA ASP A 150 32.53 -25.81 -7.23
C ASP A 150 31.32 -26.59 -7.74
N GLN A 151 30.63 -26.07 -8.77
CA GLN A 151 29.33 -26.55 -9.24
C GLN A 151 28.19 -26.52 -8.19
N GLY A 152 28.44 -25.97 -6.99
CA GLY A 152 27.38 -25.76 -6.01
C GLY A 152 26.38 -24.70 -6.49
N ARG A 153 25.20 -24.68 -5.87
CA ARG A 153 24.08 -23.79 -6.27
C ARG A 153 23.66 -22.81 -5.19
N ILE A 154 23.18 -21.65 -5.61
CA ILE A 154 22.60 -20.60 -4.77
C ILE A 154 21.17 -20.39 -5.22
N GLY A 155 20.21 -20.36 -4.30
CA GLY A 155 18.84 -19.92 -4.53
C GLY A 155 18.50 -18.77 -3.58
N ILE A 156 18.32 -17.56 -4.11
CA ILE A 156 18.19 -16.35 -3.28
C ILE A 156 17.00 -15.50 -3.67
N ILE A 157 16.38 -14.87 -2.67
CA ILE A 157 15.36 -13.86 -2.88
C ILE A 157 16.02 -12.48 -2.82
N VAL A 158 15.83 -11.67 -3.86
CA VAL A 158 16.42 -10.33 -4.02
C VAL A 158 15.38 -9.33 -4.53
N SER A 159 15.62 -8.04 -4.38
CA SER A 159 14.78 -7.03 -5.05
C SER A 159 14.98 -7.07 -6.56
N ASN A 160 13.95 -6.78 -7.36
CA ASN A 160 14.04 -6.70 -8.82
C ASN A 160 14.86 -5.51 -9.38
N ALA A 161 15.36 -4.61 -8.53
CA ALA A 161 16.09 -3.42 -8.94
C ALA A 161 17.32 -3.71 -9.82
N TRP A 162 17.98 -4.87 -9.66
CA TRP A 162 19.14 -5.26 -10.47
C TRP A 162 18.80 -5.54 -11.94
N LEU A 163 17.53 -5.71 -12.30
CA LEU A 163 17.12 -5.95 -13.69
C LEU A 163 17.21 -4.67 -14.55
N GLY A 164 16.91 -3.51 -13.98
CA GLY A 164 16.76 -2.24 -14.72
C GLY A 164 17.70 -1.10 -14.31
N THR A 165 18.46 -1.23 -13.22
CA THR A 165 19.38 -0.17 -12.76
C THR A 165 20.76 -0.22 -13.43
N ASP A 166 21.46 0.92 -13.49
CA ASP A 166 22.84 1.01 -13.95
C ASP A 166 23.79 0.09 -13.16
N TRP A 167 23.66 0.07 -11.83
CA TRP A 167 24.47 -0.81 -10.99
C TRP A 167 24.09 -2.29 -11.16
N GLY A 168 22.83 -2.58 -11.48
CA GLY A 168 22.38 -3.92 -11.81
C GLY A 168 23.12 -4.53 -13.00
N ALA A 169 23.41 -3.72 -14.03
CA ALA A 169 24.23 -4.16 -15.16
C ALA A 169 25.67 -4.53 -14.74
N GLY A 170 26.27 -3.76 -13.83
CA GLY A 170 27.57 -4.09 -13.23
C GLY A 170 27.52 -5.38 -12.40
N LEU A 171 26.47 -5.56 -11.59
CA LEU A 171 26.27 -6.77 -10.81
C LEU A 171 26.14 -8.00 -11.71
N ARG A 172 25.40 -7.92 -12.82
CA ARG A 172 25.27 -9.05 -13.76
C ARG A 172 26.60 -9.51 -14.33
N LYS A 173 27.42 -8.58 -14.82
CA LYS A 173 28.78 -8.88 -15.29
C LYS A 173 29.62 -9.54 -14.20
N ALA A 174 29.56 -9.03 -12.97
CA ALA A 174 30.27 -9.62 -11.85
C ALA A 174 29.73 -11.02 -11.47
N MET A 175 28.43 -11.25 -11.55
CA MET A 175 27.83 -12.57 -11.33
C MET A 175 28.27 -13.56 -12.42
N GLU A 176 28.18 -13.19 -13.70
CA GLU A 176 28.53 -14.07 -14.83
C GLU A 176 30.02 -14.45 -14.88
N LYS A 177 30.90 -13.68 -14.23
CA LYS A 177 32.31 -14.03 -14.03
C LYS A 177 32.49 -15.27 -13.14
N HIS A 178 31.65 -15.42 -12.12
CA HIS A 178 31.80 -16.46 -11.09
C HIS A 178 30.71 -17.54 -11.13
N PHE A 179 29.57 -17.24 -11.74
CA PHE A 179 28.38 -18.07 -11.75
C PHE A 179 27.81 -18.23 -13.16
N HIS A 180 27.16 -19.37 -13.41
CA HIS A 180 26.11 -19.47 -14.39
C HIS A 180 24.81 -19.01 -13.74
N ILE A 181 24.20 -17.95 -14.26
CA ILE A 181 22.82 -17.61 -13.92
C ILE A 181 21.97 -18.70 -14.59
N ARG A 182 21.13 -19.41 -13.84
CA ARG A 182 20.33 -20.53 -14.38
C ARG A 182 18.86 -20.16 -14.52
N ILE A 183 18.29 -19.57 -13.47
CA ILE A 183 16.86 -19.29 -13.38
C ILE A 183 16.66 -17.92 -12.72
N VAL A 184 15.75 -17.13 -13.28
CA VAL A 184 15.23 -15.92 -12.64
C VAL A 184 13.71 -16.03 -12.61
N VAL A 185 13.11 -15.96 -11.42
CA VAL A 185 11.66 -16.05 -11.21
C VAL A 185 11.12 -14.69 -10.78
N SER A 186 10.00 -14.28 -11.35
CA SER A 186 9.22 -13.10 -10.96
C SER A 186 7.74 -13.45 -10.85
N SER A 187 7.01 -12.65 -10.06
CA SER A 187 5.56 -12.80 -9.96
C SER A 187 4.82 -12.10 -11.08
N GLY A 188 3.95 -12.82 -11.78
CA GLY A 188 2.97 -12.27 -12.71
C GLY A 188 1.56 -12.14 -12.12
N ALA A 189 1.33 -12.61 -10.89
CA ALA A 189 -0.02 -12.78 -10.33
C ALA A 189 -0.32 -11.95 -9.08
N SER A 190 0.61 -11.88 -8.13
CA SER A 190 0.44 -11.09 -6.90
C SER A 190 1.77 -10.71 -6.29
N ARG A 191 1.78 -9.81 -5.31
CA ARG A 191 2.94 -9.67 -4.44
C ARG A 191 3.19 -10.98 -3.68
N TRP A 192 4.46 -11.37 -3.50
CA TRP A 192 4.82 -12.55 -2.70
C TRP A 192 4.87 -12.26 -1.19
N PHE A 193 5.09 -11.00 -0.81
CA PHE A 193 5.21 -10.57 0.58
C PHE A 193 4.39 -9.30 0.81
N ASP A 194 3.35 -9.35 1.63
CA ASP A 194 2.37 -8.25 1.74
C ASP A 194 3.01 -6.93 2.21
N GLN A 195 4.00 -7.03 3.11
CA GLN A 195 4.62 -5.87 3.76
C GLN A 195 5.81 -5.26 3.00
N THR A 196 6.26 -5.84 1.88
CA THR A 196 7.48 -5.35 1.19
C THR A 196 7.19 -4.15 0.29
N LYS A 197 7.99 -3.07 0.44
CA LYS A 197 7.94 -1.91 -0.48
C LYS A 197 8.64 -2.15 -1.81
N VAL A 198 9.26 -3.31 -1.99
CA VAL A 198 10.00 -3.72 -3.19
C VAL A 198 9.37 -4.96 -3.83
N VAL A 199 9.51 -5.07 -5.14
CA VAL A 199 9.18 -6.28 -5.88
C VAL A 199 10.35 -7.23 -5.79
N THR A 200 10.08 -8.51 -5.58
CA THR A 200 11.10 -9.53 -5.33
C THR A 200 11.26 -10.48 -6.51
N ASN A 201 12.47 -10.98 -6.71
CA ASN A 201 12.78 -12.06 -7.63
C ASN A 201 13.48 -13.20 -6.88
N ILE A 202 13.28 -14.43 -7.36
CA ILE A 202 14.13 -15.56 -6.99
C ILE A 202 15.19 -15.70 -8.06
N VAL A 203 16.46 -15.80 -7.66
CA VAL A 203 17.58 -16.01 -8.58
C VAL A 203 18.29 -17.30 -8.20
N VAL A 204 18.49 -18.17 -9.20
CA VAL A 204 19.25 -19.41 -9.06
C VAL A 204 20.57 -19.28 -9.82
N LEU A 205 21.67 -19.41 -9.07
CA LEU A 205 23.04 -19.32 -9.58
C LEU A 205 23.75 -20.66 -9.37
N GLU A 206 24.67 -21.01 -10.26
CA GLU A 206 25.55 -22.17 -10.13
C GLU A 206 27.00 -21.72 -10.25
N LYS A 207 27.85 -22.06 -9.28
CA LYS A 207 29.25 -21.62 -9.28
C LYS A 207 30.04 -22.34 -10.37
N LYS A 208 30.79 -21.58 -11.16
CA LYS A 208 31.65 -22.11 -12.23
C LYS A 208 32.77 -22.95 -11.63
N GLY A 209 33.03 -24.12 -12.24
CA GLY A 209 34.20 -24.96 -11.96
C GLY A 209 35.39 -24.71 -12.90
N GLY A 210 35.21 -23.88 -13.95
CA GLY A 210 36.21 -23.57 -14.98
C GLY A 210 35.71 -22.50 -15.96
N PRO A 211 36.46 -22.19 -17.04
CA PRO A 211 36.14 -21.13 -18.01
C PRO A 211 35.00 -21.46 -19.00
N GLU A 212 34.10 -22.39 -18.68
CA GLU A 212 33.00 -22.80 -19.56
C GLU A 212 32.08 -21.64 -19.98
N GLN A 213 31.57 -21.71 -21.20
CA GLN A 213 30.60 -20.75 -21.73
C GLN A 213 29.32 -20.75 -20.89
N SER A 214 28.71 -19.56 -20.76
CA SER A 214 27.42 -19.44 -20.07
C SER A 214 26.35 -20.22 -20.83
N GLY A 215 25.65 -21.11 -20.13
CA GLY A 215 24.47 -21.79 -20.66
C GLY A 215 23.23 -20.90 -20.72
N ASP A 216 22.10 -21.51 -21.08
CA ASP A 216 20.80 -20.85 -21.19
C ASP A 216 20.29 -20.35 -19.83
N VAL A 217 19.58 -19.22 -19.86
CA VAL A 217 18.87 -18.68 -18.70
C VAL A 217 17.37 -18.83 -18.89
N LYS A 218 16.71 -19.34 -17.85
CA LYS A 218 15.26 -19.46 -17.80
C LYS A 218 14.66 -18.30 -17.02
N PHE A 219 13.83 -17.51 -17.66
CA PHE A 219 13.04 -16.45 -17.04
C PHE A 219 11.62 -16.97 -16.82
N VAL A 220 11.22 -17.02 -15.56
CA VAL A 220 9.97 -17.65 -15.14
C VAL A 220 9.05 -16.61 -14.54
N THR A 221 7.80 -16.59 -15.00
CA THR A 221 6.73 -15.76 -14.48
C THR A 221 5.69 -16.66 -13.81
N THR A 222 5.39 -16.45 -12.52
CA THR A 222 4.29 -17.18 -11.86
C THR A 222 2.95 -16.57 -12.24
N LEU A 223 2.01 -17.38 -12.70
CA LEU A 223 0.67 -16.96 -13.13
C LEU A 223 -0.39 -17.11 -12.04
N LYS A 224 -0.02 -17.68 -10.88
CA LYS A 224 -0.86 -17.82 -9.69
C LYS A 224 -0.25 -17.13 -8.46
N PRO A 225 -1.06 -16.51 -7.59
CA PRO A 225 -0.61 -15.96 -6.30
C PRO A 225 0.04 -17.02 -5.44
N ILE A 226 1.04 -16.66 -4.62
CA ILE A 226 1.77 -17.62 -3.78
C ILE A 226 0.88 -18.41 -2.81
N ALA A 227 -0.25 -17.83 -2.38
CA ALA A 227 -1.23 -18.47 -1.50
C ALA A 227 -1.98 -19.65 -2.16
N GLU A 228 -2.01 -19.71 -3.50
CA GLU A 228 -2.62 -20.83 -4.24
C GLU A 228 -1.64 -21.98 -4.49
N TRP A 229 -0.38 -21.87 -4.03
CA TRP A 229 0.65 -22.88 -4.23
C TRP A 229 0.60 -23.93 -3.13
N ASP A 230 0.49 -25.18 -3.54
CA ASP A 230 0.59 -26.36 -2.71
C ASP A 230 1.83 -27.19 -3.13
N PRO A 231 2.24 -28.19 -2.34
CA PRO A 231 3.40 -29.02 -2.69
C PRO A 231 3.29 -29.69 -4.08
N PRO A 232 2.13 -30.22 -4.52
CA PRO A 232 1.95 -30.73 -5.88
C PRO A 232 2.24 -29.71 -6.98
N LYS A 233 1.66 -28.50 -6.92
CA LYS A 233 1.90 -27.44 -7.92
C LYS A 233 3.35 -26.97 -7.91
N ILE A 234 3.96 -26.87 -6.73
CA ILE A 234 5.39 -26.54 -6.62
C ILE A 234 6.25 -27.60 -7.32
N ASN A 235 5.85 -28.87 -7.25
CA ASN A 235 6.56 -29.97 -7.92
C ASN A 235 6.42 -29.92 -9.42
N GLU A 236 5.20 -29.74 -9.90
CA GLU A 236 4.92 -29.59 -11.32
C GLU A 236 5.70 -28.39 -11.89
N MET A 237 5.64 -27.24 -11.22
CA MET A 237 6.42 -26.06 -11.58
C MET A 237 7.92 -26.38 -11.62
N THR A 238 8.46 -26.97 -10.56
CA THR A 238 9.90 -27.25 -10.47
C THR A 238 10.35 -28.22 -11.57
N ALA A 239 9.59 -29.30 -11.79
CA ALA A 239 9.84 -30.26 -12.86
C ALA A 239 9.77 -29.60 -14.24
N THR A 240 8.77 -28.72 -14.46
CA THR A 240 8.62 -27.98 -15.71
C THR A 240 9.77 -27.01 -15.95
N ILE A 241 10.16 -26.23 -14.94
CA ILE A 241 11.29 -25.29 -15.04
C ILE A 241 12.58 -26.06 -15.34
N ILE A 242 12.83 -27.19 -14.68
CA ILE A 242 14.06 -27.97 -14.88
C ILE A 242 14.09 -28.60 -16.28
N SER A 243 12.99 -29.22 -16.70
CA SER A 243 12.92 -29.99 -17.95
C SER A 243 12.72 -29.16 -19.22
N ALA A 244 12.24 -27.92 -19.13
CA ALA A 244 11.94 -27.10 -20.31
C ALA A 244 13.21 -26.80 -21.15
N PRO A 245 13.31 -27.27 -22.41
CA PRO A 245 14.42 -26.95 -23.30
C PRO A 245 14.18 -25.63 -24.06
N SER A 246 12.95 -25.14 -24.09
CA SER A 246 12.51 -23.93 -24.79
C SER A 246 11.35 -23.27 -24.04
N ALA A 247 10.80 -22.18 -24.59
CA ALA A 247 9.67 -21.48 -23.98
C ALA A 247 8.47 -22.42 -23.75
N LYS A 248 7.86 -22.35 -22.58
CA LYS A 248 6.74 -23.21 -22.18
C LYS A 248 5.81 -22.48 -21.23
N THR A 249 4.51 -22.59 -21.47
CA THR A 249 3.47 -22.00 -20.61
C THR A 249 2.57 -23.10 -20.08
N THR A 250 2.29 -23.05 -18.78
CA THR A 250 1.27 -23.86 -18.09
C THR A 250 0.19 -22.95 -17.52
N ASP A 251 -0.76 -23.50 -16.79
CA ASP A 251 -1.77 -22.75 -16.03
C ASP A 251 -1.17 -21.97 -14.84
N THR A 252 0.02 -22.38 -14.38
CA THR A 252 0.68 -21.90 -13.16
C THR A 252 1.92 -21.05 -13.43
N ILE A 253 2.64 -21.28 -14.53
CA ILE A 253 3.86 -20.55 -14.89
C ILE A 253 3.98 -20.28 -16.39
N GLN A 254 4.75 -19.26 -16.72
CA GLN A 254 5.33 -19.06 -18.04
C GLN A 254 6.85 -19.12 -17.93
N VAL A 255 7.51 -19.90 -18.78
CA VAL A 255 8.96 -20.05 -18.86
C VAL A 255 9.42 -19.54 -20.22
N ASN A 256 10.35 -18.59 -20.24
CA ASN A 256 11.06 -18.16 -21.44
C ASN A 256 12.54 -18.54 -21.29
N VAL A 257 13.14 -19.07 -22.36
CA VAL A 257 14.52 -19.58 -22.36
C VAL A 257 15.32 -18.79 -23.37
N TYR A 258 16.49 -18.28 -22.96
CA TYR A 258 17.36 -17.51 -23.84
C TYR A 258 18.81 -17.97 -23.72
N SER A 259 19.42 -18.25 -24.87
CA SER A 259 20.84 -18.54 -24.96
C SER A 259 21.69 -17.29 -24.66
N SER A 260 22.97 -17.49 -24.34
CA SER A 260 23.89 -16.38 -24.09
C SER A 260 24.04 -15.45 -25.29
N ASN A 261 24.03 -15.99 -26.51
CA ASN A 261 24.10 -15.20 -27.74
C ASN A 261 22.85 -14.36 -27.97
N GLU A 262 21.67 -14.93 -27.72
CA GLU A 262 20.40 -14.20 -27.83
C GLU A 262 20.30 -13.08 -26.80
N ARG A 263 20.66 -13.36 -25.53
CA ARG A 263 20.69 -12.34 -24.47
C ARG A 263 21.63 -11.20 -24.84
N ALA A 264 22.85 -11.49 -25.28
CA ALA A 264 23.81 -10.48 -25.69
C ALA A 264 23.32 -9.62 -26.88
N LEU A 265 22.57 -10.21 -27.82
CA LEU A 265 21.99 -9.48 -28.95
C LEU A 265 20.81 -8.60 -28.51
N ILE A 266 19.91 -9.16 -27.70
CA ILE A 266 18.72 -8.46 -27.21
C ILE A 266 19.13 -7.33 -26.26
N GLU A 267 20.13 -7.52 -25.38
CA GLU A 267 20.63 -6.48 -24.48
C GLU A 267 21.22 -5.26 -25.18
N LYS A 268 21.72 -5.43 -26.42
CA LYS A 268 22.17 -4.30 -27.24
C LYS A 268 21.01 -3.42 -27.70
N ILE A 269 19.80 -3.97 -27.78
CA ILE A 269 18.59 -3.30 -28.26
C ILE A 269 17.69 -2.89 -27.08
N CYS A 270 17.33 -3.86 -26.23
CA CYS A 270 16.54 -3.69 -25.03
C CYS A 270 17.46 -3.53 -23.81
N VAL A 271 17.44 -2.35 -23.17
CA VAL A 271 18.45 -1.97 -22.15
C VAL A 271 18.28 -2.70 -20.80
N GLY A 272 17.14 -3.36 -20.56
CA GLY A 272 16.78 -3.96 -19.26
C GLY A 272 16.46 -5.45 -19.34
N TRP A 273 16.87 -6.23 -18.32
CA TRP A 273 16.58 -7.68 -18.25
C TRP A 273 15.11 -7.99 -17.92
N SER A 274 14.32 -6.99 -17.54
CA SER A 274 12.87 -7.14 -17.31
C SER A 274 12.16 -7.70 -18.55
N CYS A 275 12.65 -7.40 -19.76
CA CYS A 275 12.01 -7.86 -21.00
C CYS A 275 12.06 -9.38 -21.19
N PHE A 276 13.03 -10.08 -20.60
CA PHE A 276 13.18 -11.52 -20.80
C PHE A 276 12.08 -12.35 -20.09
N PHE A 277 11.26 -11.75 -19.23
CA PHE A 277 10.10 -12.43 -18.64
C PHE A 277 8.94 -12.64 -19.62
N THR A 278 9.03 -12.09 -20.83
CA THR A 278 8.13 -12.36 -21.94
C THR A 278 8.91 -12.87 -23.15
N ASP A 279 8.20 -13.36 -24.18
CA ASP A 279 8.83 -13.74 -25.45
C ASP A 279 9.26 -12.49 -26.22
N VAL A 280 10.57 -12.34 -26.43
CA VAL A 280 11.18 -11.21 -27.14
C VAL A 280 12.06 -11.68 -28.31
N HIS A 281 11.90 -12.91 -28.78
CA HIS A 281 12.70 -13.44 -29.91
C HIS A 281 12.47 -12.65 -31.22
N TRP A 282 11.36 -11.93 -31.34
CA TRP A 282 11.08 -11.05 -32.47
C TRP A 282 12.05 -9.86 -32.54
N VAL A 283 12.60 -9.38 -31.42
CA VAL A 283 13.44 -8.15 -31.35
C VAL A 283 14.64 -8.23 -32.29
N LYS A 284 15.28 -9.40 -32.42
CA LYS A 284 16.45 -9.58 -33.30
C LYS A 284 16.15 -9.31 -34.78
N GLN A 285 14.91 -9.53 -35.22
CA GLN A 285 14.50 -9.30 -36.61
C GLN A 285 14.42 -7.80 -36.94
N PHE A 286 14.35 -6.94 -35.92
CA PHE A 286 14.26 -5.50 -36.10
C PHE A 286 15.63 -4.82 -36.19
N GLN A 287 16.76 -5.51 -35.94
CA GLN A 287 18.07 -4.85 -35.80
C GLN A 287 18.43 -3.88 -36.94
N SER A 288 18.13 -4.23 -38.20
CA SER A 288 18.38 -3.38 -39.37
C SER A 288 17.36 -2.25 -39.58
N LYS A 289 16.29 -2.22 -38.79
CA LYS A 289 15.16 -1.26 -38.85
C LYS A 289 15.19 -0.23 -37.73
N LEU A 290 16.21 -0.26 -36.86
CA LEU A 290 16.25 0.55 -35.65
C LEU A 290 17.30 1.66 -35.72
N ILE A 291 16.93 2.80 -35.16
CA ILE A 291 17.84 3.91 -34.88
C ILE A 291 17.87 4.18 -33.38
N LYS A 292 19.05 4.57 -32.88
CA LYS A 292 19.21 4.97 -31.49
C LYS A 292 18.57 6.34 -31.29
N VAL A 293 17.64 6.47 -30.36
CA VAL A 293 16.91 7.75 -30.13
C VAL A 293 17.87 8.87 -29.73
N SER A 294 18.99 8.55 -29.06
CA SER A 294 20.01 9.53 -28.69
C SER A 294 20.87 10.05 -29.86
N SER A 295 20.76 9.49 -31.08
CA SER A 295 21.30 10.15 -32.27
C SER A 295 20.45 11.36 -32.69
N LEU A 296 19.15 11.32 -32.41
CA LEU A 296 18.17 12.35 -32.79
C LEU A 296 17.89 13.35 -31.66
N PHE A 297 18.02 12.92 -30.40
CA PHE A 297 17.73 13.75 -29.22
C PHE A 297 18.87 13.74 -28.20
N ASP A 298 19.06 14.85 -27.49
CA ASP A 298 19.66 14.79 -26.15
C ASP A 298 18.60 14.35 -25.16
N ILE A 299 18.79 13.16 -24.59
CA ILE A 299 17.90 12.57 -23.58
C ILE A 299 18.48 12.89 -22.21
N GLY A 300 17.66 13.47 -21.35
CA GLY A 300 18.10 13.89 -20.03
C GLY A 300 16.98 13.89 -19.00
N ARG A 301 17.37 14.06 -17.74
CA ARG A 301 16.42 14.37 -16.67
C ARG A 301 16.01 15.85 -16.77
N GLY A 302 14.78 16.17 -16.36
CA GLY A 302 14.40 17.56 -16.07
C GLY A 302 15.16 18.14 -14.88
N GLU A 303 14.90 19.41 -14.57
CA GLU A 303 15.67 20.16 -13.58
C GLU A 303 15.35 19.74 -12.14
N ARG A 304 16.40 19.61 -11.30
CA ARG A 304 16.34 19.03 -9.95
C ARG A 304 16.88 20.01 -8.93
N ARG A 305 16.07 20.43 -7.97
CA ARG A 305 16.53 21.37 -6.91
C ARG A 305 16.19 20.97 -5.47
N GLY A 306 15.75 19.73 -5.23
CA GLY A 306 15.78 19.10 -3.90
C GLY A 306 14.82 19.65 -2.84
N TRP A 307 14.11 20.75 -3.09
CA TRP A 307 13.14 21.35 -2.18
C TRP A 307 12.00 22.03 -2.95
N ASP A 308 10.92 21.30 -3.25
CA ASP A 308 9.89 21.76 -4.19
C ASP A 308 9.24 23.11 -3.79
N ASP A 309 9.02 23.34 -2.49
CA ASP A 309 8.36 24.57 -1.98
C ASP A 309 9.10 25.85 -2.33
N MET A 310 10.43 25.79 -2.46
CA MET A 310 11.24 26.95 -2.83
C MET A 310 11.10 27.27 -4.32
N PHE A 311 10.94 26.25 -5.16
CA PHE A 311 11.05 26.37 -6.61
C PHE A 311 9.70 26.42 -7.32
N TYR A 312 8.60 26.09 -6.66
CA TYR A 312 7.26 26.10 -7.24
C TYR A 312 6.31 26.97 -6.38
N PRO A 313 6.41 28.31 -6.50
CA PRO A 313 5.64 29.23 -5.67
C PRO A 313 4.13 29.17 -5.95
N ASP A 314 3.32 29.31 -4.90
CA ASP A 314 1.85 29.41 -4.98
C ASP A 314 1.38 30.72 -5.62
N LYS A 315 0.09 30.81 -5.98
CA LYS A 315 -0.50 32.05 -6.48
C LYS A 315 -0.34 33.18 -5.45
N GLY A 316 -0.10 34.40 -5.93
CA GLY A 316 0.08 35.57 -5.06
C GLY A 316 1.47 35.71 -4.44
N HIS A 317 2.46 34.94 -4.90
CA HIS A 317 3.83 34.91 -4.36
C HIS A 317 4.60 36.25 -4.39
N GLY A 318 4.14 37.27 -5.11
CA GLY A 318 4.76 38.62 -5.11
C GLY A 318 6.17 38.71 -5.73
N ILE A 319 6.61 37.68 -6.45
CA ILE A 319 7.93 37.64 -7.12
C ILE A 319 7.82 38.28 -8.50
N GLU A 320 8.85 39.02 -8.88
CA GLU A 320 8.97 39.65 -10.19
C GLU A 320 8.87 38.62 -11.33
N ARG A 321 8.19 39.00 -12.42
CA ARG A 321 7.94 38.12 -13.58
C ARG A 321 9.24 37.59 -14.21
N ASP A 322 10.32 38.35 -14.10
CA ASP A 322 11.63 38.01 -14.64
C ASP A 322 12.21 36.72 -14.07
N TYR A 323 11.80 36.31 -12.86
CA TYR A 323 12.25 35.08 -12.20
C TYR A 323 11.23 33.96 -12.24
N ILE A 324 10.11 34.14 -12.95
CA ILE A 324 9.06 33.13 -13.04
C ILE A 324 9.05 32.52 -14.44
N ARG A 325 9.14 31.20 -14.52
CA ARG A 325 9.09 30.47 -15.79
C ARG A 325 8.01 29.39 -15.77
N PRO A 326 7.26 29.21 -16.87
CA PRO A 326 6.33 28.10 -16.98
C PRO A 326 7.11 26.78 -17.02
N VAL A 327 6.64 25.78 -16.28
CA VAL A 327 7.26 24.46 -16.18
C VAL A 327 6.20 23.37 -16.20
N LEU A 328 6.49 22.27 -16.87
CA LEU A 328 5.70 21.05 -16.69
C LEU A 328 6.25 20.26 -15.49
N LYS A 329 5.46 20.15 -14.42
CA LYS A 329 5.86 19.51 -13.16
C LYS A 329 5.74 17.98 -13.23
N ASN A 330 4.71 17.46 -13.89
CA ASN A 330 4.47 16.02 -14.01
C ASN A 330 3.51 15.69 -15.18
N THR A 331 3.45 14.43 -15.59
CA THR A 331 2.55 13.97 -16.68
C THR A 331 1.13 13.61 -16.21
N ARG A 332 0.78 13.78 -14.92
CA ARG A 332 -0.55 13.40 -14.41
C ARG A 332 -1.65 14.26 -15.06
N ASN A 333 -1.36 15.55 -15.26
CA ASN A 333 -2.28 16.51 -15.87
C ASN A 333 -2.27 16.47 -17.40
N VAL A 334 -1.32 15.75 -18.02
CA VAL A 334 -1.24 15.59 -19.47
C VAL A 334 -2.23 14.51 -19.88
N GLN A 335 -3.41 14.90 -20.37
CA GLN A 335 -4.49 13.98 -20.74
C GLN A 335 -4.30 13.35 -22.13
N GLY A 336 -3.63 14.05 -23.05
CA GLY A 336 -3.40 13.61 -24.44
C GLY A 336 -1.91 13.49 -24.80
N TYR A 337 -1.61 13.46 -26.09
CA TYR A 337 -0.23 13.34 -26.61
C TYR A 337 0.49 14.69 -26.75
N ILE A 338 -0.17 15.79 -26.41
CA ILE A 338 0.42 17.14 -26.39
C ILE A 338 0.47 17.63 -24.94
N ALA A 339 1.63 18.12 -24.52
CA ALA A 339 1.88 18.64 -23.18
C ALA A 339 2.07 20.16 -23.20
N GLU A 340 1.57 20.80 -22.16
CA GLU A 340 1.77 22.22 -21.87
C GLU A 340 2.24 22.38 -20.41
N PRO A 341 3.02 23.42 -20.09
CA PRO A 341 3.37 23.72 -18.70
C PRO A 341 2.14 23.86 -17.80
N ASP A 342 2.15 23.19 -16.64
CA ASP A 342 1.00 23.14 -15.71
C ASP A 342 1.21 24.01 -14.46
N VAL A 343 2.46 24.41 -14.18
CA VAL A 343 2.77 25.29 -13.04
C VAL A 343 3.83 26.34 -13.39
N LYS A 344 4.13 27.21 -12.43
CA LYS A 344 5.17 28.23 -12.50
C LYS A 344 6.34 27.84 -11.59
N ALA A 345 7.56 28.14 -12.04
CA ALA A 345 8.80 27.86 -11.34
C ALA A 345 9.57 29.16 -11.03
N PHE A 346 10.17 29.23 -9.84
CA PHE A 346 11.10 30.29 -9.46
C PHE A 346 12.51 29.98 -9.97
N CYS A 347 12.94 30.68 -11.01
CA CYS A 347 14.24 30.57 -11.66
C CYS A 347 15.04 31.85 -11.47
N CYS A 348 15.97 31.85 -10.51
CA CYS A 348 16.86 32.97 -10.25
C CYS A 348 18.31 32.48 -10.24
N SER A 349 19.19 33.17 -10.98
CA SER A 349 20.64 32.95 -11.02
C SER A 349 21.43 34.13 -10.45
N GLU A 350 20.74 35.20 -10.05
CA GLU A 350 21.38 36.43 -9.57
C GLU A 350 21.72 36.33 -8.08
N ASP A 351 22.84 36.92 -7.68
CA ASP A 351 23.15 37.08 -6.26
C ASP A 351 22.23 38.13 -5.60
N ILE A 352 22.13 38.09 -4.27
CA ILE A 352 21.28 39.02 -3.50
C ILE A 352 21.68 40.49 -3.72
N LYS A 353 22.96 40.79 -4.03
CA LYS A 353 23.42 42.17 -4.26
C LYS A 353 22.89 42.70 -5.59
N ALA A 354 22.93 41.91 -6.66
CA ALA A 354 22.36 42.24 -7.95
C ALA A 354 20.84 42.45 -7.88
N LEU A 355 20.13 41.57 -7.16
CA LEU A 355 18.68 41.72 -6.93
C LEU A 355 18.34 43.03 -6.20
N LYS A 356 19.17 43.44 -5.23
CA LYS A 356 19.00 44.72 -4.52
C LYS A 356 19.20 45.92 -5.44
N THR A 357 20.24 45.90 -6.28
CA THR A 357 20.51 46.98 -7.25
C THR A 357 19.35 47.16 -8.24
N LYS A 358 18.70 46.06 -8.63
CA LYS A 358 17.52 46.09 -9.52
C LYS A 358 16.21 46.45 -8.81
N GLY A 359 16.21 46.59 -7.48
CA GLY A 359 15.00 46.86 -6.70
C GLY A 359 14.01 45.69 -6.65
N HIS A 360 14.45 44.46 -6.93
CA HIS A 360 13.61 43.27 -7.01
C HIS A 360 13.33 42.68 -5.61
N LYS A 361 12.49 43.38 -4.84
CA LYS A 361 12.18 43.07 -3.43
C LYS A 361 11.44 41.74 -3.26
N GLY A 362 10.65 41.31 -4.24
CA GLY A 362 9.85 40.08 -4.21
C GLY A 362 10.73 38.83 -4.19
N ALA A 363 11.67 38.73 -5.13
CA ALA A 363 12.65 37.64 -5.19
C ALA A 363 13.52 37.56 -3.92
N ILE A 364 13.95 38.71 -3.38
CA ILE A 364 14.74 38.75 -2.13
C ILE A 364 13.92 38.23 -0.94
N ALA A 365 12.68 38.69 -0.79
CA ALA A 365 11.80 38.24 0.28
C ALA A 365 11.53 36.73 0.18
N TRP A 366 11.33 36.22 -1.03
CA TRP A 366 11.14 34.81 -1.29
C TRP A 366 12.37 33.98 -0.87
N ILE A 367 13.58 34.36 -1.28
CA ILE A 367 14.82 33.64 -0.92
C ILE A 367 14.99 33.61 0.61
N LYS A 368 14.83 34.75 1.28
CA LYS A 368 15.00 34.88 2.74
C LYS A 368 14.06 33.98 3.54
N ARG A 369 12.85 33.72 3.02
CA ARG A 369 11.87 32.81 3.66
C ARG A 369 12.42 31.41 3.90
N PHE A 370 13.35 30.95 3.05
CA PHE A 370 13.91 29.59 3.10
C PHE A 370 15.30 29.53 3.76
N GLU A 371 15.95 30.66 4.01
CA GLU A 371 17.34 30.72 4.46
C GLU A 371 17.54 30.10 5.86
N SER A 372 16.53 30.23 6.73
CA SER A 372 16.56 29.68 8.10
C SER A 372 15.91 28.29 8.23
N LEU A 373 15.38 27.71 7.15
CA LEU A 373 14.72 26.40 7.21
C LEU A 373 15.75 25.27 7.19
N LEU A 374 15.39 24.16 7.84
CA LEU A 374 16.17 22.92 7.85
C LEU A 374 15.55 21.89 6.90
N ASN A 375 16.38 21.08 6.27
CA ASN A 375 15.92 19.91 5.53
C ASN A 375 15.51 18.76 6.48
N GLU A 376 14.97 17.67 5.93
CA GLU A 376 14.54 16.47 6.66
C GLU A 376 15.64 15.80 7.52
N LYS A 377 16.92 16.16 7.31
CA LYS A 377 18.08 15.66 8.07
C LYS A 377 18.63 16.68 9.07
N GLY A 378 17.91 17.78 9.32
CA GLY A 378 18.31 18.84 10.24
C GLY A 378 19.41 19.77 9.71
N LYS A 379 19.70 19.76 8.40
CA LYS A 379 20.72 20.62 7.79
C LYS A 379 20.08 21.90 7.22
N PRO A 380 20.65 23.10 7.42
CA PRO A 380 20.15 24.33 6.81
C PRO A 380 19.99 24.21 5.28
N LEU A 381 18.91 24.76 4.73
CA LEU A 381 18.65 24.71 3.28
C LEU A 381 19.77 25.33 2.43
N PRO A 382 20.39 26.46 2.83
CA PRO A 382 21.55 26.97 2.10
C PRO A 382 22.65 25.93 1.94
N ASP A 383 22.96 25.18 2.99
CA ASP A 383 23.99 24.14 2.94
C ASP A 383 23.51 22.85 2.26
N ALA A 384 22.22 22.54 2.34
CA ALA A 384 21.63 21.35 1.75
C ALA A 384 21.45 21.48 0.23
N LEU A 385 21.17 22.69 -0.26
CA LEU A 385 20.91 23.01 -1.66
C LEU A 385 22.12 23.61 -2.38
N ALA A 386 23.18 23.96 -1.65
CA ALA A 386 24.44 24.44 -2.20
C ALA A 386 24.97 23.50 -3.30
N ARG A 387 25.39 24.11 -4.41
CA ARG A 387 26.18 23.48 -5.47
C ARG A 387 27.39 24.35 -5.73
N ALA A 388 28.51 23.73 -6.09
CA ALA A 388 29.70 24.46 -6.49
C ALA A 388 29.36 25.43 -7.62
N ASN A 389 29.80 26.69 -7.52
CA ASN A 389 29.60 27.75 -8.52
C ASN A 389 28.14 28.11 -8.82
N HIS A 390 27.22 27.88 -7.87
CA HIS A 390 25.82 28.25 -7.98
C HIS A 390 25.32 28.93 -6.71
N GLN A 391 24.31 29.79 -6.84
CA GLN A 391 23.54 30.20 -5.67
C GLN A 391 22.78 28.98 -5.11
N TRP A 392 22.64 28.86 -3.80
CA TRP A 392 21.90 27.74 -3.19
C TRP A 392 20.41 27.72 -3.58
N TYR A 393 19.88 28.85 -4.06
CA TYR A 393 18.54 29.05 -4.65
C TYR A 393 18.54 29.05 -6.20
N GLU A 394 19.69 28.80 -6.79
CA GLU A 394 20.07 28.49 -8.19
C GLU A 394 19.19 27.68 -9.17
N MET A 395 18.04 28.11 -9.72
CA MET A 395 17.31 27.28 -10.71
C MET A 395 17.40 27.85 -12.12
N LYS A 396 18.00 27.09 -13.04
CA LYS A 396 18.12 27.46 -14.45
C LYS A 396 17.03 26.80 -15.31
N PRO A 397 16.36 27.54 -16.20
CA PRO A 397 15.37 26.98 -17.11
C PRO A 397 15.98 26.32 -18.36
N ASP A 398 17.20 25.80 -18.28
CA ASP A 398 17.98 25.37 -19.46
C ASP A 398 17.61 23.97 -19.95
N ALA A 399 16.97 23.16 -19.09
CA ALA A 399 16.51 21.81 -19.39
C ALA A 399 15.24 21.83 -20.27
N LEU A 400 15.35 22.36 -21.48
CA LEU A 400 14.24 22.49 -22.43
C LEU A 400 13.94 21.18 -23.15
N ALA A 401 12.66 20.82 -23.22
CA ALA A 401 12.17 19.59 -23.83
C ALA A 401 11.33 19.88 -25.09
N ASP A 402 11.51 19.06 -26.13
CA ASP A 402 10.63 18.97 -27.29
C ASP A 402 9.63 17.81 -27.11
N PHE A 403 10.08 16.67 -26.60
CA PHE A 403 9.23 15.60 -26.06
C PHE A 403 9.49 15.34 -24.59
N VAL A 404 8.46 14.83 -23.91
CA VAL A 404 8.50 14.49 -22.48
C VAL A 404 7.83 13.16 -22.20
N MET A 405 8.33 12.47 -21.18
CA MET A 405 7.65 11.32 -20.58
C MET A 405 7.84 11.31 -19.07
N GLY A 406 6.96 10.62 -18.36
CA GLY A 406 7.13 10.39 -16.92
C GLY A 406 8.32 9.50 -16.63
N MET A 407 9.08 9.80 -15.57
CA MET A 407 10.12 8.91 -15.07
C MET A 407 9.53 7.68 -14.36
N ASN A 408 8.34 7.85 -13.77
CA ASN A 408 7.60 6.80 -13.08
C ASN A 408 6.16 6.68 -13.58
N PRO A 409 5.94 6.28 -14.85
CA PRO A 409 4.58 6.10 -15.37
C PRO A 409 3.87 4.95 -14.64
N GLU A 410 2.59 5.14 -14.34
CA GLU A 410 1.73 4.11 -13.74
C GLU A 410 0.98 3.34 -14.83
N ASP A 411 -0.31 3.64 -15.01
CA ASP A 411 -1.19 2.98 -15.97
C ASP A 411 -1.05 3.54 -17.38
N ARG A 412 -0.73 4.83 -17.52
CA ARG A 412 -0.57 5.48 -18.84
C ARG A 412 0.90 5.49 -19.25
N LEU A 413 1.18 4.91 -20.41
CA LEU A 413 2.51 4.88 -21.02
C LEU A 413 2.47 5.59 -22.36
N PHE A 414 3.15 6.74 -22.47
CA PHE A 414 3.17 7.56 -23.67
C PHE A 414 4.32 8.56 -23.65
N VAL A 415 4.67 9.06 -24.83
CA VAL A 415 5.57 10.20 -25.02
C VAL A 415 4.75 11.37 -25.53
N ALA A 416 4.75 12.48 -24.78
CA ALA A 416 4.03 13.69 -25.16
C ALA A 416 4.94 14.68 -25.87
N LYS A 417 4.42 15.36 -26.88
CA LYS A 417 5.07 16.51 -27.52
C LYS A 417 4.76 17.77 -26.75
N MET A 418 5.78 18.54 -26.41
CA MET A 418 5.57 19.87 -25.88
C MET A 418 4.96 20.76 -26.97
N LYS A 419 3.84 21.42 -26.69
CA LYS A 419 3.22 22.36 -27.65
C LYS A 419 4.21 23.43 -28.09
N ASN A 420 4.93 23.97 -27.12
CA ASN A 420 6.09 24.84 -27.29
C ASN A 420 7.26 24.23 -26.52
N ARG A 421 8.46 24.24 -27.12
CA ARG A 421 9.69 23.77 -26.45
C ARG A 421 9.81 24.46 -25.09
N GLY A 422 9.90 23.68 -24.01
CA GLY A 422 9.65 24.20 -22.66
C GLY A 422 10.40 23.50 -21.56
N PHE A 423 10.48 24.18 -20.42
CA PHE A 423 11.18 23.74 -19.21
C PHE A 423 10.39 22.66 -18.45
N VAL A 424 11.08 21.68 -17.87
CA VAL A 424 10.45 20.50 -17.23
C VAL A 424 11.13 20.09 -15.91
N ASN A 425 10.34 19.54 -14.99
CA ASN A 425 10.77 19.10 -13.65
C ASN A 425 11.54 17.76 -13.65
N GLN A 426 12.34 17.53 -12.61
CA GLN A 426 13.09 16.31 -12.32
C GLN A 426 12.32 14.98 -12.36
N ARG A 427 10.99 14.97 -12.28
CA ARG A 427 10.16 13.76 -12.39
C ARG A 427 9.89 13.36 -13.84
N LEU A 428 10.38 14.13 -14.79
CA LEU A 428 10.23 13.93 -16.23
C LEU A 428 11.56 13.62 -16.90
N ILE A 429 11.48 12.85 -17.98
CA ILE A 429 12.57 12.62 -18.91
C ILE A 429 12.31 13.52 -20.12
N ARG A 430 13.28 14.39 -20.43
CA ARG A 430 13.25 15.29 -21.58
C ARG A 430 13.94 14.66 -22.78
N PHE A 431 13.39 14.94 -23.95
CA PHE A 431 14.05 14.71 -25.24
C PHE A 431 14.17 16.08 -25.91
N THR A 432 15.40 16.50 -26.15
CA THR A 432 15.71 17.78 -26.79
C THR A 432 16.27 17.50 -28.17
N LYS A 433 15.61 17.98 -29.22
CA LYS A 433 15.99 17.63 -30.60
C LYS A 433 17.40 18.11 -30.93
N LYS A 434 18.15 17.31 -31.69
CA LYS A 434 19.44 17.68 -32.27
C LYS A 434 19.22 18.18 -33.70
N GLY A 435 19.60 19.43 -33.97
CA GLY A 435 19.47 20.04 -35.30
C GLY A 435 18.06 20.53 -35.66
N SER A 436 17.92 21.08 -36.87
CA SER A 436 16.70 21.73 -37.37
C SER A 436 15.82 20.84 -38.26
N GLN A 437 16.38 19.81 -38.89
CA GLN A 437 15.71 18.95 -39.88
C GLN A 437 15.28 17.59 -39.31
N LEU A 438 14.34 17.58 -38.36
CA LEU A 438 13.75 16.34 -37.84
C LEU A 438 12.23 16.34 -38.04
N ASP A 439 11.69 15.27 -38.64
CA ASP A 439 10.25 15.09 -38.83
C ASP A 439 9.55 14.74 -37.52
N MET A 440 9.28 15.78 -36.73
CA MET A 440 8.71 15.65 -35.38
C MET A 440 7.36 14.91 -35.37
N PRO A 441 6.39 15.14 -36.30
CA PRO A 441 5.17 14.34 -36.38
C PRO A 441 5.40 12.84 -36.53
N LEU A 442 6.25 12.42 -37.48
CA LEU A 442 6.55 11.02 -37.71
C LEU A 442 7.24 10.38 -36.49
N VAL A 443 8.26 11.05 -35.95
CA VAL A 443 8.96 10.57 -34.75
C VAL A 443 8.01 10.43 -33.56
N HIS A 444 7.07 11.36 -33.40
CA HIS A 444 6.07 11.30 -32.33
C HIS A 444 5.17 10.06 -32.45
N ALA A 445 4.76 9.71 -33.68
CA ALA A 445 4.01 8.49 -33.97
C ALA A 445 4.83 7.23 -33.67
N LEU A 446 6.08 7.16 -34.14
CA LEU A 446 6.94 5.99 -33.95
C LEU A 446 7.28 5.74 -32.47
N LEU A 447 7.53 6.79 -31.68
CA LEU A 447 7.76 6.68 -30.23
C LEU A 447 6.50 6.21 -29.46
N ASN A 448 5.31 6.45 -29.99
CA ASN A 448 4.04 6.02 -29.40
C ASN A 448 3.42 4.79 -30.09
N SER A 449 4.15 4.14 -30.99
CA SER A 449 3.80 2.80 -31.48
C SER A 449 3.92 1.78 -30.36
N THR A 450 3.25 0.64 -30.48
CA THR A 450 3.43 -0.50 -29.55
C THR A 450 4.88 -0.95 -29.43
N PHE A 451 5.68 -0.87 -30.50
CA PHE A 451 7.13 -1.08 -30.41
C PHE A 451 7.79 -0.04 -29.50
N GLY A 452 7.51 1.25 -29.69
CA GLY A 452 8.06 2.32 -28.84
C GLY A 452 7.65 2.19 -27.37
N LEU A 453 6.38 1.87 -27.11
CA LEU A 453 5.86 1.63 -25.76
C LEU A 453 6.49 0.38 -25.12
N PHE A 454 6.70 -0.69 -25.88
CA PHE A 454 7.47 -1.85 -25.44
C PHE A 454 8.89 -1.49 -25.05
N MET A 455 9.61 -0.72 -25.88
CA MET A 455 10.97 -0.30 -25.57
C MET A 455 11.05 0.54 -24.30
N ILE A 456 10.03 1.37 -24.03
CA ILE A 456 9.92 2.14 -22.79
C ILE A 456 9.70 1.21 -21.58
N GLU A 457 8.72 0.32 -21.66
CA GLU A 457 8.39 -0.62 -20.58
C GLU A 457 9.59 -1.54 -20.26
N ALA A 458 10.27 -2.04 -21.29
CA ALA A 458 11.45 -2.90 -21.22
C ALA A 458 12.69 -2.21 -20.61
N ALA A 459 12.81 -0.88 -20.76
CA ALA A 459 13.94 -0.12 -20.23
C ALA A 459 13.86 0.10 -18.71
N GLY A 460 12.68 -0.07 -18.11
CA GLY A 460 12.46 0.14 -16.68
C GLY A 460 12.33 -1.14 -15.85
N PHE A 461 12.02 -0.96 -14.57
CA PHE A 461 11.60 -2.04 -13.68
C PHE A 461 10.43 -1.60 -12.79
N GLY A 462 9.59 -2.54 -12.36
CA GLY A 462 8.42 -2.24 -11.52
C GLY A 462 8.80 -1.92 -10.07
N ARG A 463 8.21 -0.86 -9.50
CA ARG A 463 8.26 -0.56 -8.06
C ARG A 463 7.12 -1.27 -7.31
N GLY A 464 7.21 -1.33 -5.97
CA GLY A 464 6.21 -2.01 -5.13
C GLY A 464 4.76 -1.51 -5.33
N LEU A 465 4.58 -0.26 -5.76
CA LEU A 465 3.26 0.30 -6.09
C LEU A 465 2.87 0.13 -7.56
N GLY A 466 3.53 -0.73 -8.32
CA GLY A 466 3.21 -0.99 -9.74
C GLY A 466 3.53 0.17 -10.69
N ALA A 467 4.19 1.24 -10.22
CA ALA A 467 4.77 2.27 -11.08
C ALA A 467 6.05 1.73 -11.73
N LEU A 468 6.30 2.10 -12.98
CA LEU A 468 7.57 1.81 -13.65
C LEU A 468 8.65 2.74 -13.10
N ASP A 469 9.91 2.34 -13.15
CA ASP A 469 11.05 3.18 -12.81
C ASP A 469 12.05 3.17 -13.95
N ILE A 470 12.25 4.33 -14.57
CA ILE A 470 13.05 4.48 -15.77
C ILE A 470 14.22 5.41 -15.47
N GLN A 471 15.43 4.95 -15.75
CA GLN A 471 16.64 5.77 -15.61
C GLN A 471 16.93 6.53 -16.91
N PRO A 472 17.06 7.87 -16.88
CA PRO A 472 17.40 8.63 -18.08
C PRO A 472 18.75 8.23 -18.71
N SER A 473 19.73 7.83 -17.90
CA SER A 473 21.03 7.30 -18.35
C SER A 473 20.85 6.08 -19.26
N LYS A 474 20.03 5.12 -18.83
CA LYS A 474 19.68 3.92 -19.61
C LYS A 474 19.05 4.26 -20.95
N LEU A 475 18.08 5.18 -20.96
CA LEU A 475 17.47 5.59 -22.23
C LEU A 475 18.49 6.28 -23.14
N LYS A 476 19.37 7.12 -22.60
CA LYS A 476 20.42 7.78 -23.38
C LYS A 476 21.39 6.77 -23.99
N GLU A 477 21.74 5.72 -23.26
CA GLU A 477 22.71 4.69 -23.67
C GLU A 477 22.16 3.64 -24.62
N GLY A 478 20.87 3.29 -24.56
CA GLY A 478 20.35 2.14 -25.31
C GLY A 478 18.88 2.20 -25.74
N PHE A 479 18.23 3.36 -25.74
CA PHE A 479 16.85 3.46 -26.25
C PHE A 479 16.82 3.52 -27.77
N TYR A 480 16.15 2.55 -28.40
CA TYR A 480 15.96 2.45 -29.85
C TYR A 480 14.50 2.67 -30.23
N MET A 481 14.30 3.17 -31.44
CA MET A 481 13.00 3.26 -32.10
C MET A 481 13.14 2.82 -33.57
N LEU A 482 12.02 2.60 -34.25
CA LEU A 482 12.00 2.37 -35.69
C LEU A 482 12.60 3.57 -36.44
N ASP A 483 13.45 3.31 -37.42
CA ASP A 483 14.22 4.32 -38.13
C ASP A 483 13.35 5.12 -39.12
N PRO A 484 13.06 6.40 -38.87
CA PRO A 484 12.18 7.19 -39.72
C PRO A 484 12.75 7.40 -41.13
N SER A 485 14.08 7.28 -41.33
CA SER A 485 14.73 7.51 -42.62
C SER A 485 14.47 6.39 -43.65
N GLN A 486 13.97 5.23 -43.21
CA GLN A 486 13.67 4.09 -44.08
C GLN A 486 12.28 4.18 -44.72
N LEU A 487 11.47 5.17 -44.37
CA LEU A 487 10.11 5.33 -44.89
C LEU A 487 10.09 6.23 -46.13
N ASN A 488 9.33 5.83 -47.14
CA ASN A 488 9.00 6.70 -48.27
C ASN A 488 7.93 7.73 -47.88
N GLY A 489 7.76 8.78 -48.70
CA GLY A 489 6.80 9.87 -48.42
C GLY A 489 5.36 9.39 -48.23
N LYS A 490 4.90 8.42 -49.03
CA LYS A 490 3.53 7.88 -48.95
C LYS A 490 3.28 7.18 -47.61
N SER A 491 4.18 6.28 -47.21
CA SER A 491 4.07 5.57 -45.92
C SER A 491 4.17 6.52 -44.74
N ARG A 492 5.05 7.52 -44.84
CA ARG A 492 5.19 8.58 -43.84
C ARG A 492 3.88 9.34 -43.64
N ASP A 493 3.27 9.83 -44.72
CA ASP A 493 2.06 10.64 -44.63
C ASP A 493 0.88 9.84 -44.09
N GLN A 494 0.77 8.57 -44.48
CA GLN A 494 -0.25 7.65 -43.96
C GLN A 494 -0.10 7.44 -42.45
N ILE A 495 1.11 7.13 -41.95
CA ILE A 495 1.37 6.93 -40.52
C ILE A 495 1.02 8.18 -39.71
N VAL A 496 1.43 9.36 -40.20
CA VAL A 496 1.14 10.63 -39.53
C VAL A 496 -0.37 10.87 -39.48
N ALA A 497 -1.09 10.67 -40.59
CA ALA A 497 -2.54 10.84 -40.64
C ALA A 497 -3.28 9.91 -39.67
N THR A 498 -2.88 8.63 -39.60
CA THR A 498 -3.47 7.67 -38.67
C THR A 498 -3.14 8.01 -37.22
N PHE A 499 -1.93 8.48 -36.92
CA PHE A 499 -1.58 8.93 -35.57
C PHE A 499 -2.35 10.19 -35.15
N GLU A 500 -2.68 11.10 -36.07
CA GLU A 500 -3.54 12.25 -35.74
C GLU A 500 -4.93 11.85 -35.24
N ALA A 501 -5.47 10.71 -35.69
CA ALA A 501 -6.72 10.17 -35.12
C ALA A 501 -6.54 9.75 -33.66
N VAL A 502 -5.45 9.02 -33.35
CA VAL A 502 -5.10 8.61 -31.98
C VAL A 502 -4.83 9.83 -31.08
N LYS A 503 -4.23 10.89 -31.63
CA LYS A 503 -3.94 12.13 -30.89
C LYS A 503 -5.16 12.92 -30.43
N LYS A 504 -6.33 12.72 -31.06
CA LYS A 504 -7.56 13.46 -30.74
C LYS A 504 -8.25 12.99 -29.46
N ARG A 505 -7.93 11.79 -28.98
CA ARG A 505 -8.48 11.24 -27.73
C ARG A 505 -7.51 11.35 -26.56
N ASN A 506 -8.03 11.14 -25.36
CA ASN A 506 -7.20 11.00 -24.17
C ASN A 506 -6.35 9.72 -24.23
N VAL A 507 -5.20 9.73 -23.57
CA VAL A 507 -4.37 8.55 -23.38
C VAL A 507 -5.04 7.64 -22.34
N TRP A 508 -5.35 6.41 -22.73
CA TRP A 508 -5.97 5.43 -21.84
C TRP A 508 -4.91 4.72 -20.98
N PRO A 509 -5.32 4.10 -19.86
CA PRO A 509 -4.55 3.04 -19.23
C PRO A 509 -4.09 2.01 -20.26
N LEU A 510 -2.84 1.55 -20.18
CA LEU A 510 -2.19 0.77 -21.24
C LEU A 510 -2.98 -0.49 -21.65
N ALA A 511 -3.61 -1.17 -20.70
CA ALA A 511 -4.48 -2.33 -21.02
C ALA A 511 -5.64 -1.94 -21.95
N GLN A 512 -6.36 -0.87 -21.62
CA GLN A 512 -7.48 -0.35 -22.42
C GLN A 512 -6.97 0.29 -23.72
N GLU A 513 -5.82 0.95 -23.68
CA GLU A 513 -5.17 1.57 -24.83
C GLU A 513 -4.84 0.54 -25.91
N LEU A 514 -4.38 -0.66 -25.51
CA LEU A 514 -4.10 -1.74 -26.44
C LEU A 514 -5.38 -2.30 -27.09
N GLU A 515 -6.53 -2.25 -26.41
CA GLU A 515 -7.81 -2.74 -26.95
C GLU A 515 -8.41 -1.83 -28.04
N GLN A 516 -7.91 -0.60 -28.18
CA GLN A 516 -8.47 0.35 -29.14
C GLN A 516 -8.17 -0.03 -30.60
N SER A 517 -9.19 0.06 -31.46
CA SER A 517 -9.08 -0.28 -32.88
C SER A 517 -8.20 0.70 -33.65
N ASP A 518 -8.22 1.99 -33.29
CA ASP A 518 -7.37 3.02 -33.90
C ASP A 518 -5.87 2.80 -33.59
N ARG A 519 -5.56 2.33 -32.38
CA ARG A 519 -4.22 1.91 -31.96
C ARG A 519 -3.75 0.73 -32.80
N LEU A 520 -4.56 -0.33 -32.88
CA LEU A 520 -4.22 -1.52 -33.67
C LEU A 520 -3.97 -1.17 -35.15
N LYS A 521 -4.80 -0.27 -35.70
CA LYS A 521 -4.62 0.25 -37.05
C LYS A 521 -3.27 0.97 -37.21
N LEU A 522 -2.95 1.90 -36.31
CA LEU A 522 -1.67 2.61 -36.33
C LEU A 522 -0.48 1.64 -36.27
N ASP A 523 -0.51 0.68 -35.35
CA ASP A 523 0.56 -0.29 -35.16
C ASP A 523 0.76 -1.17 -36.39
N THR A 524 -0.34 -1.62 -37.00
CA THR A 524 -0.32 -2.43 -38.22
C THR A 524 0.26 -1.63 -39.38
N GLU A 525 -0.20 -0.40 -39.61
CA GLU A 525 0.32 0.47 -40.67
C GLU A 525 1.81 0.78 -40.52
N ILE A 526 2.26 1.09 -39.29
CA ILE A 526 3.68 1.30 -39.00
C ILE A 526 4.46 0.03 -39.34
N LEU A 527 4.07 -1.13 -38.81
CA LEU A 527 4.85 -2.35 -38.98
C LEU A 527 4.83 -2.87 -40.42
N THR A 528 3.73 -2.75 -41.16
CA THR A 528 3.67 -3.03 -42.60
C THR A 528 4.65 -2.15 -43.37
N ALA A 529 4.77 -0.87 -43.03
CA ALA A 529 5.72 0.03 -43.70
C ALA A 529 7.20 -0.37 -43.52
N TYR A 530 7.52 -1.14 -42.47
CA TYR A 530 8.86 -1.72 -42.24
C TYR A 530 8.99 -3.19 -42.70
N GLY A 531 7.92 -3.80 -43.24
CA GLY A 531 7.88 -5.22 -43.63
C GLY A 531 7.82 -6.17 -42.42
N MET A 532 7.22 -5.73 -41.31
CA MET A 532 7.22 -6.41 -40.01
C MET A 532 5.82 -6.69 -39.46
N GLU A 533 4.79 -6.63 -40.29
CA GLU A 533 3.38 -6.81 -39.90
C GLU A 533 3.07 -8.13 -39.16
N LYS A 534 3.79 -9.21 -39.50
CA LYS A 534 3.67 -10.51 -38.82
C LYS A 534 3.97 -10.46 -37.31
N HIS A 535 4.65 -9.39 -36.84
CA HIS A 535 5.04 -9.22 -35.44
C HIS A 535 4.10 -8.34 -34.63
N VAL A 536 3.02 -7.80 -35.22
CA VAL A 536 2.05 -6.94 -34.51
C VAL A 536 1.53 -7.62 -33.25
N ALA A 537 1.11 -8.89 -33.36
CA ALA A 537 0.60 -9.67 -32.23
C ALA A 537 1.69 -9.90 -31.16
N SER A 538 2.87 -10.37 -31.58
CA SER A 538 3.98 -10.67 -30.67
C SER A 538 4.40 -9.45 -29.85
N ILE A 539 4.56 -8.27 -30.47
CA ILE A 539 4.96 -7.04 -29.76
C ILE A 539 3.90 -6.64 -28.72
N ARG A 540 2.62 -6.73 -29.09
CA ARG A 540 1.49 -6.38 -28.20
C ARG A 540 1.38 -7.35 -27.03
N GLU A 541 1.55 -8.64 -27.27
CA GLU A 541 1.60 -9.67 -26.23
C GLU A 541 2.78 -9.46 -25.29
N SER A 542 3.98 -9.18 -25.83
CA SER A 542 5.17 -8.88 -25.01
C SER A 542 4.95 -7.66 -24.11
N LEU A 543 4.44 -6.56 -24.67
CA LEU A 543 4.14 -5.33 -23.93
C LEU A 543 3.08 -5.57 -22.85
N SER A 544 1.98 -6.24 -23.19
CA SER A 544 0.92 -6.59 -22.25
C SER A 544 1.43 -7.49 -21.12
N ALA A 545 2.27 -8.48 -21.42
CA ALA A 545 2.86 -9.37 -20.43
C ALA A 545 3.76 -8.62 -19.45
N LEU A 546 4.67 -7.76 -19.93
CA LEU A 546 5.53 -6.94 -19.06
C LEU A 546 4.72 -6.00 -18.17
N TYR A 547 3.70 -5.37 -18.77
CA TYR A 547 2.77 -4.53 -18.03
C TYR A 547 2.06 -5.31 -16.93
N ARG A 548 1.51 -6.50 -17.23
CA ARG A 548 0.86 -7.38 -16.25
C ARG A 548 1.81 -7.79 -15.13
N ILE A 549 3.03 -8.19 -15.45
CA ILE A 549 4.06 -8.54 -14.45
C ILE A 549 4.35 -7.35 -13.53
N ARG A 550 4.48 -6.14 -14.07
CA ARG A 550 4.67 -4.93 -13.26
C ARG A 550 3.44 -4.63 -12.40
N LYS A 551 2.24 -4.76 -12.94
CA LYS A 551 0.98 -4.44 -12.25
C LYS A 551 0.52 -5.53 -11.28
N SER A 552 1.09 -6.74 -11.37
CA SER A 552 0.76 -7.87 -10.49
C SER A 552 0.98 -7.53 -9.01
N VAL A 553 1.86 -6.58 -8.74
CA VAL A 553 2.15 -6.08 -7.39
C VAL A 553 1.04 -5.23 -6.79
N LYS A 554 0.14 -4.69 -7.65
CA LYS A 554 -1.13 -4.05 -7.26
C LYS A 554 -2.28 -5.05 -7.31
N SER A 555 -2.18 -6.13 -8.09
CA SER A 555 -3.09 -7.27 -7.97
C SER A 555 -2.72 -8.06 -6.72
N ASN A 556 -3.06 -7.48 -5.59
CA ASN A 556 -3.85 -8.31 -4.70
C ASN A 556 -5.02 -8.75 -5.59
N ILE A 557 -5.08 -10.04 -5.96
CA ILE A 557 -6.39 -10.67 -6.01
C ILE A 557 -7.00 -10.19 -4.70
N ARG A 558 -7.95 -9.25 -4.77
CA ARG A 558 -8.72 -8.92 -3.58
C ARG A 558 -9.21 -10.28 -3.16
N PRO A 559 -8.77 -10.83 -2.01
CA PRO A 559 -9.18 -12.17 -1.63
C PRO A 559 -10.70 -12.19 -1.80
N CYS A 560 -11.23 -13.27 -2.37
CA CYS A 560 -12.67 -13.35 -2.57
C CYS A 560 -13.12 -14.57 -1.80
N ILE A 561 -14.00 -14.36 -0.82
CA ILE A 561 -14.57 -15.45 -0.05
C ILE A 561 -15.97 -15.72 -0.57
N GLU A 562 -16.20 -16.93 -1.06
CA GLU A 562 -17.55 -17.39 -1.38
C GLU A 562 -18.25 -17.82 -0.09
N ILE A 563 -19.44 -17.28 0.13
CA ILE A 563 -20.25 -17.63 1.29
C ILE A 563 -21.09 -18.85 0.93
N GLN A 564 -20.97 -19.88 1.76
CA GLN A 564 -21.78 -21.08 1.59
C GLN A 564 -23.21 -20.79 2.05
N PRO A 565 -24.24 -21.20 1.30
CA PRO A 565 -25.62 -21.10 1.77
C PRO A 565 -25.86 -21.97 3.01
N ALA A 566 -26.79 -21.53 3.87
CA ALA A 566 -27.32 -22.28 5.00
C ALA A 566 -28.84 -22.42 4.88
N THR A 567 -29.36 -23.62 5.13
CA THR A 567 -30.80 -23.85 5.14
C THR A 567 -31.45 -23.21 6.38
N ARG A 568 -31.01 -23.61 7.57
CA ARG A 568 -31.46 -23.11 8.88
C ARG A 568 -30.29 -23.07 9.86
N ILE A 569 -30.02 -21.91 10.46
CA ILE A 569 -28.91 -21.72 11.40
C ILE A 569 -29.40 -21.89 12.84
N ARG A 570 -28.74 -22.71 13.64
CA ARG A 570 -28.93 -22.74 15.09
C ARG A 570 -27.57 -22.68 15.77
N ALA A 571 -27.22 -21.54 16.35
CA ALA A 571 -25.86 -21.30 16.84
C ALA A 571 -25.83 -20.39 18.07
N THR A 572 -24.72 -20.46 18.81
CA THR A 572 -24.34 -19.44 19.79
C THR A 572 -23.10 -18.73 19.28
N ALA A 573 -23.15 -17.41 19.20
CA ALA A 573 -22.03 -16.55 18.86
C ALA A 573 -21.67 -15.65 20.04
N GLU A 574 -20.43 -15.17 20.08
CA GLU A 574 -20.00 -14.18 21.06
C GLU A 574 -19.79 -12.84 20.34
N ALA A 575 -20.40 -11.76 20.85
CA ALA A 575 -20.17 -10.42 20.32
C ALA A 575 -18.70 -10.02 20.49
N PRO A 576 -18.02 -9.50 19.45
CA PRO A 576 -16.69 -8.93 19.62
C PRO A 576 -16.79 -7.67 20.51
N PRO A 577 -15.71 -7.22 21.13
CA PRO A 577 -15.76 -6.00 21.94
C PRO A 577 -16.10 -4.74 21.14
N SER A 578 -16.78 -3.78 21.76
CA SER A 578 -17.21 -2.55 21.10
C SER A 578 -16.05 -1.64 20.71
N LYS A 579 -15.97 -1.34 19.41
CA LYS A 579 -15.02 -0.35 18.88
C LYS A 579 -15.29 1.05 19.45
N SER A 580 -16.58 1.38 19.61
CA SER A 580 -17.04 2.70 20.07
C SER A 580 -16.66 2.95 21.52
N TYR A 581 -16.81 1.94 22.39
CA TYR A 581 -16.32 2.03 23.77
C TYR A 581 -14.81 1.97 23.85
N THR A 582 -14.15 1.05 23.13
CA THR A 582 -12.68 0.92 23.20
C THR A 582 -11.98 2.24 22.88
N ASN A 583 -12.38 2.93 21.80
CA ASN A 583 -11.76 4.21 21.44
C ASN A 583 -12.03 5.34 22.45
N ARG A 584 -13.22 5.38 23.06
CA ARG A 584 -13.54 6.37 24.10
C ARG A 584 -12.80 6.07 25.39
N ALA A 585 -12.78 4.81 25.81
CA ALA A 585 -12.07 4.33 26.97
C ALA A 585 -10.58 4.63 26.87
N LEU A 586 -9.98 4.44 25.69
CA LEU A 586 -8.59 4.79 25.43
C LEU A 586 -8.29 6.28 25.65
N ILE A 587 -9.13 7.18 25.10
CA ILE A 587 -8.99 8.63 25.31
C ILE A 587 -9.17 8.99 26.79
N ILE A 588 -10.23 8.49 27.41
CA ILE A 588 -10.58 8.78 28.81
C ILE A 588 -9.50 8.26 29.77
N ALA A 589 -9.07 7.01 29.61
CA ALA A 589 -8.01 6.42 30.41
C ALA A 589 -6.67 7.12 30.20
N GLY A 590 -6.39 7.63 29.00
CA GLY A 590 -5.19 8.41 28.74
C GLY A 590 -5.21 9.79 29.40
N LEU A 591 -6.40 10.38 29.54
CA LEU A 591 -6.61 11.64 30.27
C LEU A 591 -6.69 11.44 31.79
N ALA A 592 -7.13 10.28 32.27
CA ALA A 592 -7.28 9.99 33.69
C ALA A 592 -5.96 10.12 34.47
N ASP A 593 -6.07 10.37 35.78
CA ASP A 593 -4.93 10.37 36.69
C ASP A 593 -4.76 8.97 37.29
N GLY A 594 -3.68 8.28 36.92
CA GLY A 594 -3.39 6.91 37.36
C GLY A 594 -3.50 5.86 36.26
N GLU A 595 -3.46 4.59 36.65
CA GLU A 595 -3.49 3.44 35.74
C GLU A 595 -4.91 2.88 35.59
N SER A 596 -5.36 2.73 34.35
CA SER A 596 -6.64 2.08 34.03
C SER A 596 -6.39 0.76 33.30
N ARG A 597 -7.04 -0.31 33.76
CA ARG A 597 -7.11 -1.59 33.04
C ARG A 597 -8.36 -1.62 32.19
N LEU A 598 -8.20 -1.66 30.87
CA LEU A 598 -9.29 -1.84 29.93
C LEU A 598 -9.37 -3.31 29.56
N ASP A 599 -10.33 -4.04 30.13
CA ASP A 599 -10.54 -5.47 29.88
C ASP A 599 -11.32 -5.69 28.58
N HIS A 600 -10.91 -6.72 27.84
CA HIS A 600 -11.43 -7.11 26.53
C HIS A 600 -11.52 -5.97 25.51
N PRO A 601 -10.48 -5.16 25.29
CA PRO A 601 -10.53 -4.11 24.28
C PRO A 601 -10.59 -4.73 22.89
N LEU A 602 -11.24 -4.03 21.96
CA LEU A 602 -11.22 -4.46 20.57
C LEU A 602 -9.81 -4.27 20.02
N PHE A 603 -9.20 -5.33 19.49
CA PHE A 603 -7.97 -5.24 18.71
C PHE A 603 -8.30 -5.20 17.22
N SER A 604 -8.29 -4.00 16.63
CA SER A 604 -8.62 -3.72 15.24
C SER A 604 -7.69 -2.65 14.69
N ASP A 605 -7.73 -2.38 13.38
CA ASP A 605 -6.94 -1.27 12.81
C ASP A 605 -7.29 0.08 13.46
N ASP A 606 -8.58 0.38 13.65
CA ASP A 606 -9.03 1.67 14.22
C ASP A 606 -8.50 1.85 15.66
N THR A 607 -8.60 0.83 16.50
CA THR A 607 -8.17 0.88 17.91
C THR A 607 -6.65 0.82 18.06
N ARG A 608 -5.96 0.13 17.14
CA ARG A 608 -4.50 0.15 17.06
C ARG A 608 -3.98 1.55 16.75
N TYR A 609 -4.55 2.25 15.76
CA TYR A 609 -4.16 3.63 15.46
C TYR A 609 -4.40 4.57 16.64
N MET A 610 -5.52 4.40 17.37
CA MET A 610 -5.80 5.16 18.58
C MET A 610 -4.74 4.90 19.67
N GLN A 611 -4.44 3.63 19.94
CA GLN A 611 -3.42 3.24 20.92
C GLN A 611 -2.04 3.83 20.57
N GLU A 612 -1.60 3.67 19.32
CA GLU A 612 -0.33 4.21 18.85
C GLU A 612 -0.27 5.73 18.98
N ALA A 613 -1.36 6.43 18.69
CA ALA A 613 -1.45 7.88 18.85
C ALA A 613 -1.32 8.30 20.33
N ILE A 614 -2.05 7.65 21.23
CA ILE A 614 -2.00 7.94 22.68
C ILE A 614 -0.59 7.76 23.24
N VAL A 615 0.12 6.70 22.82
CA VAL A 615 1.53 6.48 23.18
C VAL A 615 2.42 7.64 22.71
N ARG A 616 2.20 8.15 21.49
CA ARG A 616 2.96 9.29 20.95
C ARG A 616 2.68 10.60 21.68
N TYR A 617 1.54 10.73 22.35
CA TYR A 617 1.23 11.86 23.22
C TYR A 617 1.83 11.72 24.63
N GLY A 618 2.67 10.71 24.88
CA GLY A 618 3.38 10.52 26.14
C GLY A 618 2.60 9.72 27.19
N VAL A 619 1.52 9.04 26.81
CA VAL A 619 0.73 8.17 27.69
C VAL A 619 1.12 6.70 27.43
N PRO A 620 1.85 6.03 28.34
CA PRO A 620 2.20 4.63 28.17
C PRO A 620 0.96 3.74 28.07
N VAL A 621 0.95 2.85 27.07
CA VAL A 621 -0.07 1.80 26.93
C VAL A 621 0.63 0.45 26.81
N LYS A 622 0.49 -0.40 27.82
CA LYS A 622 0.99 -1.78 27.81
C LYS A 622 -0.13 -2.70 27.33
N ARG A 623 0.19 -3.54 26.35
CA ARG A 623 -0.74 -4.57 25.84
C ARG A 623 -0.52 -5.89 26.57
N GLU A 624 -1.62 -6.48 27.03
CA GLU A 624 -1.70 -7.84 27.53
C GLU A 624 -2.54 -8.70 26.57
N ALA A 625 -2.73 -9.98 26.87
CA ALA A 625 -3.44 -10.92 25.98
C ALA A 625 -4.89 -10.48 25.74
N ASP A 626 -5.58 -10.05 26.80
CA ASP A 626 -7.00 -9.72 26.82
C ASP A 626 -7.30 -8.34 27.41
N ALA A 627 -6.27 -7.52 27.66
CA ALA A 627 -6.42 -6.20 28.26
C ALA A 627 -5.41 -5.17 27.72
N LEU A 628 -5.73 -3.89 27.93
CA LEU A 628 -4.82 -2.76 27.75
C LEU A 628 -4.65 -2.05 29.09
N ILE A 629 -3.41 -1.88 29.53
CA ILE A 629 -3.07 -1.10 30.71
C ILE A 629 -2.64 0.29 30.25
N VAL A 630 -3.44 1.30 30.56
CA VAL A 630 -3.23 2.69 30.15
C VAL A 630 -2.79 3.49 31.38
N SER A 631 -1.54 3.95 31.37
CA SER A 631 -0.98 4.75 32.47
C SER A 631 -1.23 6.24 32.21
N GLY A 632 -2.45 6.69 32.48
CA GLY A 632 -2.89 8.08 32.34
C GLY A 632 -2.07 9.07 33.17
N LYS A 633 -2.05 10.33 32.72
CA LYS A 633 -1.21 11.40 33.28
C LYS A 633 -2.02 12.63 33.72
N GLY A 634 -3.31 12.45 34.01
CA GLY A 634 -4.17 13.55 34.51
C GLY A 634 -4.26 14.73 33.55
N GLY A 635 -4.29 14.45 32.24
CA GLY A 635 -4.32 15.47 31.17
C GLY A 635 -2.95 16.05 30.78
N VAL A 636 -1.85 15.63 31.41
CA VAL A 636 -0.50 16.06 31.02
C VAL A 636 -0.02 15.27 29.80
N LEU A 637 -0.06 15.91 28.63
CA LEU A 637 0.30 15.31 27.34
C LEU A 637 1.53 15.99 26.72
N GLN A 638 2.14 15.32 25.73
CA GLN A 638 3.29 15.84 24.97
C GLN A 638 2.95 15.90 23.49
N ALA A 639 3.17 17.04 22.83
CA ALA A 639 2.97 17.10 21.38
C ALA A 639 4.00 16.21 20.66
N PRO A 640 3.57 15.31 19.77
CA PRO A 640 4.47 14.43 19.03
C PRO A 640 5.32 15.22 18.04
N ARG A 641 6.59 14.83 17.88
CA ARG A 641 7.48 15.43 16.87
C ARG A 641 7.13 15.02 15.44
N GLU A 642 6.63 13.80 15.29
CA GLU A 642 6.26 13.21 14.01
C GLU A 642 4.75 13.32 13.77
N GLU A 643 4.35 13.29 12.50
CA GLU A 643 2.95 13.22 12.12
C GLU A 643 2.31 11.90 12.60
N ILE A 644 1.10 11.99 13.16
CA ILE A 644 0.30 10.84 13.56
C ILE A 644 -0.55 10.41 12.36
N TYR A 645 -0.31 9.20 11.88
CA TYR A 645 -1.10 8.56 10.84
C TYR A 645 -2.18 7.68 11.45
N VAL A 646 -3.45 7.88 11.05
CA VAL A 646 -4.61 7.11 11.58
C VAL A 646 -5.32 6.27 10.51
N GLY A 647 -4.72 6.09 9.32
CA GLY A 647 -5.38 5.41 8.21
C GLY A 647 -6.73 6.03 7.85
N ASN A 648 -7.76 5.20 7.65
CA ASN A 648 -9.16 5.64 7.47
C ASN A 648 -9.98 5.54 8.79
N ALA A 649 -9.34 5.57 9.95
CA ALA A 649 -10.00 5.48 11.25
C ALA A 649 -10.71 6.80 11.59
N GLY A 650 -12.02 6.84 11.32
CA GLY A 650 -12.84 8.04 11.47
C GLY A 650 -12.78 8.59 12.88
N THR A 651 -13.10 7.73 13.83
CA THR A 651 -13.13 7.99 15.27
C THR A 651 -11.79 8.49 15.79
N ALA A 652 -10.67 7.85 15.40
CA ALA A 652 -9.34 8.27 15.79
C ALA A 652 -9.03 9.70 15.32
N MET A 653 -9.22 10.01 14.04
CA MET A 653 -8.99 11.36 13.50
C MET A 653 -9.77 12.43 14.27
N ARG A 654 -11.07 12.22 14.54
CA ARG A 654 -11.91 13.23 15.21
C ARG A 654 -11.53 13.39 16.67
N PHE A 655 -11.41 12.29 17.42
CA PHE A 655 -11.13 12.37 18.87
C PHE A 655 -9.73 12.93 19.12
N LEU A 656 -8.75 12.51 18.31
CA LEU A 656 -7.38 13.01 18.42
C LEU A 656 -7.27 14.50 18.06
N ALA A 657 -8.16 15.05 17.23
CA ALA A 657 -8.12 16.48 16.89
C ALA A 657 -8.34 17.38 18.13
N THR A 658 -9.28 17.05 19.01
CA THR A 658 -9.48 17.79 20.27
C THR A 658 -8.48 17.35 21.33
N PHE A 659 -8.16 16.06 21.42
CA PHE A 659 -7.15 15.56 22.35
C PHE A 659 -5.77 16.24 22.13
N ALA A 660 -5.41 16.47 20.87
CA ALA A 660 -4.20 17.20 20.48
C ALA A 660 -4.15 18.64 20.99
N ALA A 661 -5.31 19.28 21.18
CA ALA A 661 -5.39 20.64 21.71
C ALA A 661 -4.92 20.74 23.16
N LEU A 662 -4.99 19.64 23.92
CA LEU A 662 -4.52 19.56 25.30
C LEU A 662 -2.98 19.43 25.39
N ALA A 663 -2.31 19.00 24.32
CA ALA A 663 -0.87 18.79 24.29
C ALA A 663 -0.12 20.09 23.94
N PRO A 664 0.77 20.60 24.80
CA PRO A 664 1.56 21.79 24.50
C PRO A 664 2.43 21.60 23.25
N GLY A 665 2.23 22.45 22.25
CA GLY A 665 2.98 22.43 20.99
C GLY A 665 2.09 22.21 19.76
N THR A 666 2.69 21.71 18.68
CA THR A 666 2.00 21.53 17.40
C THR A 666 1.88 20.04 17.07
N SER A 667 0.66 19.59 16.87
CA SER A 667 0.35 18.21 16.48
C SER A 667 -0.10 18.15 15.02
N ARG A 668 0.40 17.16 14.28
CA ARG A 668 0.02 16.92 12.88
C ARG A 668 -0.70 15.57 12.78
N LEU A 669 -1.93 15.57 12.27
CA LEU A 669 -2.76 14.38 12.14
C LEU A 669 -3.07 14.11 10.66
N THR A 670 -2.84 12.89 10.17
CA THR A 670 -3.06 12.53 8.77
C THR A 670 -3.74 11.17 8.64
N GLY A 671 -4.15 10.83 7.41
CA GLY A 671 -4.67 9.51 7.07
C GLY A 671 -4.40 9.15 5.62
N ASP A 672 -5.05 8.05 5.20
CA ASP A 672 -5.02 7.61 3.80
C ASP A 672 -5.76 8.58 2.86
N GLU A 673 -5.78 8.28 1.57
CA GLU A 673 -6.41 9.13 0.55
C GLU A 673 -7.89 9.38 0.86
N ARG A 674 -8.63 8.34 1.27
CA ARG A 674 -10.05 8.46 1.61
C ARG A 674 -10.26 9.33 2.85
N MET A 675 -9.41 9.22 3.87
CA MET A 675 -9.50 10.09 5.05
C MET A 675 -9.37 11.58 4.69
N ARG A 676 -8.59 11.92 3.66
CA ARG A 676 -8.38 13.30 3.19
C ARG A 676 -9.56 13.89 2.43
N GLU A 677 -10.61 13.10 2.22
CA GLU A 677 -11.88 13.51 1.61
C GLU A 677 -13.02 13.56 2.64
N ARG A 678 -12.76 13.18 3.89
CA ARG A 678 -13.80 13.11 4.92
C ARG A 678 -13.89 14.43 5.69
N PRO A 679 -15.06 15.09 5.67
CA PRO A 679 -15.23 16.39 6.32
C PRO A 679 -14.91 16.36 7.82
N ILE A 680 -14.30 17.45 8.29
CA ILE A 680 -14.05 17.70 9.71
C ILE A 680 -14.11 19.19 10.10
N GLU A 681 -14.48 20.06 9.16
CA GLU A 681 -14.46 21.52 9.37
C GLU A 681 -15.28 21.99 10.56
N ASP A 682 -16.47 21.42 10.80
CA ASP A 682 -17.34 21.84 11.91
C ASP A 682 -16.66 21.61 13.28
N LEU A 683 -15.81 20.57 13.40
CA LEU A 683 -14.98 20.35 14.58
C LEU A 683 -13.83 21.36 14.68
N LEU A 684 -13.15 21.66 13.57
CA LEU A 684 -12.06 22.66 13.55
C LEU A 684 -12.58 24.06 13.88
N ALA A 685 -13.76 24.42 13.37
CA ALA A 685 -14.44 25.65 13.70
C ALA A 685 -14.79 25.73 15.20
N GLY A 686 -15.27 24.62 15.78
CA GLY A 686 -15.50 24.52 17.22
C GLY A 686 -14.24 24.73 18.06
N LEU A 687 -13.12 24.12 17.66
CA LEU A 687 -11.81 24.33 18.31
C LEU A 687 -11.36 25.80 18.21
N ARG A 688 -11.47 26.42 17.03
CA ARG A 688 -11.12 27.84 16.87
C ARG A 688 -12.02 28.76 17.68
N ALA A 689 -13.30 28.42 17.86
CA ALA A 689 -14.23 29.21 18.66
C ALA A 689 -13.83 29.28 20.15
N ILE A 690 -13.19 28.23 20.67
CA ILE A 690 -12.62 28.21 22.03
C ILE A 690 -11.14 28.60 22.07
N GLY A 691 -10.62 29.25 21.02
CA GLY A 691 -9.27 29.80 20.99
C GLY A 691 -8.15 28.81 20.66
N VAL A 692 -8.47 27.61 20.15
CA VAL A 692 -7.47 26.62 19.70
C VAL A 692 -7.22 26.77 18.20
N PRO A 693 -6.02 27.17 17.76
CA PRO A 693 -5.69 27.23 16.34
C PRO A 693 -5.64 25.81 15.74
N ALA A 694 -6.60 25.50 14.87
CA ALA A 694 -6.72 24.20 14.21
C ALA A 694 -7.13 24.37 12.73
N GLU A 695 -6.37 23.77 11.82
CA GLU A 695 -6.52 23.97 10.37
C GLU A 695 -6.31 22.68 9.55
N SER A 696 -6.97 22.64 8.38
CA SER A 696 -6.71 21.65 7.34
C SER A 696 -5.51 22.10 6.50
N VAL A 697 -4.48 21.25 6.40
CA VAL A 697 -3.25 21.54 5.65
C VAL A 697 -3.52 21.75 4.16
N LEU A 698 -4.53 21.07 3.62
CA LEU A 698 -4.88 21.12 2.20
C LEU A 698 -5.93 22.19 1.87
N ASN A 699 -6.40 22.96 2.88
CA ASN A 699 -7.48 23.93 2.73
C ASN A 699 -8.75 23.36 2.06
N ASN A 700 -9.03 22.07 2.30
CA ASN A 700 -10.15 21.35 1.71
C ASN A 700 -11.15 20.87 2.77
N GLN A 701 -11.12 21.44 3.97
CA GLN A 701 -12.03 21.10 5.08
C GLN A 701 -11.92 19.65 5.59
N CYS A 702 -10.84 18.96 5.20
CA CYS A 702 -10.57 17.56 5.51
C CYS A 702 -9.12 17.42 6.02
N PRO A 703 -8.74 16.27 6.63
CA PRO A 703 -7.35 15.97 6.94
C PRO A 703 -6.42 16.04 5.71
N PRO A 704 -5.11 16.24 5.88
CA PRO A 704 -4.36 16.31 7.14
C PRO A 704 -4.63 17.59 7.93
N LEU A 705 -4.43 17.53 9.25
CA LEU A 705 -4.75 18.59 10.20
C LEU A 705 -3.48 19.04 10.94
N VAL A 706 -3.44 20.32 11.27
CA VAL A 706 -2.51 20.89 12.23
C VAL A 706 -3.32 21.45 13.38
N VAL A 707 -2.97 21.06 14.61
CA VAL A 707 -3.59 21.55 15.85
C VAL A 707 -2.50 22.11 16.75
N HIS A 708 -2.65 23.36 17.17
CA HIS A 708 -1.74 24.04 18.08
C HIS A 708 -2.34 24.00 19.50
N GLY A 709 -1.78 23.16 20.36
CA GLY A 709 -2.31 22.85 21.68
C GLY A 709 -1.50 23.45 22.84
N GLY A 710 -2.00 23.19 24.05
CA GLY A 710 -1.40 23.52 25.34
C GLY A 710 -2.25 24.44 26.19
N ASN A 711 -2.96 25.39 25.58
CA ASN A 711 -3.87 26.29 26.28
C ASN A 711 -5.25 26.22 25.62
N VAL A 712 -6.24 25.67 26.33
CA VAL A 712 -7.63 25.58 25.85
C VAL A 712 -8.56 26.36 26.79
N PRO A 713 -8.92 27.62 26.43
CA PRO A 713 -9.77 28.47 27.24
C PRO A 713 -11.13 27.86 27.66
N GLY A 714 -11.75 27.05 26.82
CA GLY A 714 -13.16 26.66 26.99
C GLY A 714 -14.13 27.77 26.58
N GLY A 715 -15.37 27.73 27.06
CA GLY A 715 -16.42 28.70 26.72
C GLY A 715 -17.51 28.13 25.80
N GLU A 716 -18.10 28.99 24.98
CA GLU A 716 -19.28 28.64 24.18
C GLU A 716 -18.90 28.19 22.76
N ILE A 717 -19.43 27.04 22.34
CA ILE A 717 -19.29 26.49 20.99
C ILE A 717 -20.66 26.36 20.36
N ARG A 718 -20.83 26.88 19.14
CA ARG A 718 -21.98 26.56 18.30
C ARG A 718 -21.55 25.53 17.25
N LEU A 719 -22.11 24.32 17.31
CA LEU A 719 -21.67 23.18 16.51
C LEU A 719 -22.78 22.72 15.54
N ALA A 720 -22.50 22.74 14.24
CA ALA A 720 -23.29 21.99 13.26
C ALA A 720 -22.92 20.50 13.37
N ALA A 721 -23.83 19.69 13.91
CA ALA A 721 -23.61 18.27 14.18
C ALA A 721 -24.59 17.38 13.39
N ASP A 722 -25.10 17.90 12.28
CA ASP A 722 -25.95 17.21 11.30
C ASP A 722 -25.17 16.16 10.49
N LYS A 723 -23.88 16.42 10.24
CA LYS A 723 -23.00 15.50 9.49
C LYS A 723 -22.44 14.36 10.35
N SER A 724 -22.06 14.63 11.61
CA SER A 724 -21.39 13.64 12.46
C SER A 724 -21.45 13.98 13.95
N SER A 725 -21.96 13.03 14.76
CA SER A 725 -21.91 13.12 16.23
C SER A 725 -20.50 13.01 16.82
N GLN A 726 -19.52 12.57 16.02
CA GLN A 726 -18.13 12.43 16.47
C GLN A 726 -17.47 13.78 16.76
N TYR A 727 -17.96 14.88 16.18
CA TYR A 727 -17.45 16.23 16.47
C TYR A 727 -17.81 16.62 17.90
N LEU A 728 -19.08 16.47 18.27
CA LEU A 728 -19.55 16.71 19.64
C LEU A 728 -18.85 15.78 20.63
N THR A 729 -18.77 14.49 20.32
CA THR A 729 -18.08 13.50 21.17
C THR A 729 -16.63 13.91 21.42
N SER A 730 -15.91 14.32 20.38
CA SER A 730 -14.51 14.73 20.48
C SER A 730 -14.33 15.91 21.44
N LEU A 731 -15.19 16.93 21.34
CA LEU A 731 -15.18 18.08 22.23
C LEU A 731 -15.49 17.68 23.68
N LEU A 732 -16.56 16.90 23.89
CA LEU A 732 -16.99 16.48 25.23
C LEU A 732 -15.93 15.66 25.96
N LEU A 733 -15.25 14.72 25.29
CA LEU A 733 -14.25 13.86 25.90
C LEU A 733 -13.08 14.66 26.52
N SER A 734 -12.70 15.78 25.91
CA SER A 734 -11.59 16.63 26.35
C SER A 734 -12.02 17.86 27.17
N ALA A 735 -13.29 18.25 27.12
CA ALA A 735 -13.83 19.44 27.79
C ALA A 735 -13.52 19.55 29.30
N PRO A 736 -13.48 18.45 30.10
CA PRO A 736 -13.11 18.53 31.52
C PRO A 736 -11.74 19.17 31.79
N TYR A 737 -10.84 19.12 30.81
CA TYR A 737 -9.45 19.62 30.90
C TYR A 737 -9.28 21.02 30.29
N PHE A 738 -10.36 21.69 29.90
CA PHE A 738 -10.31 23.09 29.48
C PHE A 738 -10.28 24.02 30.71
N GLN A 739 -9.87 25.27 30.52
CA GLN A 739 -9.70 26.22 31.62
C GLN A 739 -11.02 26.72 32.22
N LYS A 740 -12.08 26.77 31.42
CA LYS A 740 -13.42 27.24 31.79
C LYS A 740 -14.48 26.26 31.30
N ASP A 741 -15.65 26.33 31.93
CA ASP A 741 -16.81 25.56 31.53
C ASP A 741 -17.06 25.66 30.03
N THR A 742 -17.44 24.52 29.45
CA THR A 742 -17.72 24.43 28.02
C THR A 742 -19.20 24.24 27.80
N VAL A 743 -19.81 25.14 27.03
CA VAL A 743 -21.22 25.08 26.64
C VAL A 743 -21.30 24.85 25.13
N ILE A 744 -21.76 23.68 24.71
CA ILE A 744 -21.89 23.33 23.30
C ILE A 744 -23.36 23.39 22.90
N ARG A 745 -23.72 24.32 22.02
CA ARG A 745 -25.05 24.46 21.44
C ARG A 745 -25.09 23.83 20.06
N ILE A 746 -26.02 22.90 19.85
CA ILE A 746 -26.21 22.26 18.56
C ILE A 746 -26.98 23.20 17.63
N ALA A 747 -26.39 23.48 16.47
CA ALA A 747 -27.06 24.19 15.39
C ALA A 747 -27.84 23.19 14.52
N GLY A 748 -29.16 23.21 14.61
CA GLY A 748 -30.04 22.30 13.87
C GLY A 748 -30.28 20.98 14.61
N GLU A 749 -30.40 19.88 13.85
CA GLU A 749 -30.64 18.55 14.41
C GLU A 749 -29.35 17.73 14.56
N LEU A 750 -29.17 17.12 15.73
CA LEU A 750 -28.06 16.22 16.02
C LEU A 750 -28.30 14.84 15.40
N THR A 751 -27.44 14.42 14.46
CA THR A 751 -27.46 13.04 13.96
C THR A 751 -26.88 12.08 15.01
N SER A 752 -27.32 10.81 14.98
CA SER A 752 -26.61 9.72 15.68
C SER A 752 -26.49 9.93 17.20
N LYS A 753 -27.57 10.41 17.83
CA LYS A 753 -27.68 10.75 19.27
C LYS A 753 -27.19 9.64 20.20
N SER A 754 -27.44 8.38 19.84
CA SER A 754 -26.99 7.19 20.58
C SER A 754 -25.48 7.12 20.82
N TYR A 755 -24.66 7.64 19.90
CA TYR A 755 -23.21 7.69 20.11
C TYR A 755 -22.79 8.76 21.12
N VAL A 756 -23.62 9.78 21.31
CA VAL A 756 -23.45 10.77 22.37
C VAL A 756 -23.85 10.14 23.70
N ASP A 757 -24.92 9.35 23.74
CA ASP A 757 -25.32 8.61 24.94
C ASP A 757 -24.20 7.67 25.43
N ILE A 758 -23.57 6.91 24.53
CA ILE A 758 -22.36 6.12 24.84
C ILE A 758 -21.24 6.98 25.44
N THR A 759 -21.08 8.21 24.95
CA THR A 759 -20.04 9.13 25.42
C THR A 759 -20.35 9.62 26.83
N LEU A 760 -21.59 10.06 27.08
CA LEU A 760 -22.03 10.52 28.40
C LEU A 760 -21.97 9.39 29.44
N ASP A 761 -22.34 8.17 29.04
CA ASP A 761 -22.30 6.98 29.90
C ASP A 761 -20.88 6.64 30.35
N ILE A 762 -19.93 6.54 29.40
CA ILE A 762 -18.54 6.23 29.76
C ILE A 762 -17.87 7.40 30.51
N MET A 763 -18.17 8.66 30.18
CA MET A 763 -17.67 9.81 30.94
C MET A 763 -18.14 9.76 32.39
N LYS A 764 -19.44 9.48 32.61
CA LYS A 764 -20.02 9.31 33.95
C LYS A 764 -19.37 8.16 34.70
N THR A 765 -19.11 7.05 34.01
CA THR A 765 -18.44 5.87 34.58
C THR A 765 -17.03 6.21 35.08
N PHE A 766 -16.31 7.11 34.39
CA PHE A 766 -15.00 7.60 34.83
C PHE A 766 -15.08 8.87 35.70
N GLY A 767 -16.25 9.23 36.22
CA GLY A 767 -16.42 10.28 37.23
C GLY A 767 -16.67 11.68 36.70
N VAL A 768 -16.90 11.86 35.39
CA VAL A 768 -17.19 13.16 34.78
C VAL A 768 -18.66 13.27 34.40
N HIS A 769 -19.31 14.36 34.83
CA HIS A 769 -20.69 14.67 34.50
C HIS A 769 -20.78 15.77 33.42
N VAL A 770 -21.66 15.56 32.45
CA VAL A 770 -22.05 16.54 31.43
C VAL A 770 -23.56 16.63 31.44
N GLU A 771 -24.09 17.83 31.59
CA GLU A 771 -25.52 18.07 31.51
C GLU A 771 -25.94 18.07 30.03
N ASN A 772 -27.03 17.36 29.72
CA ASN A 772 -27.61 17.28 28.38
C ASN A 772 -29.04 17.83 28.42
N GLU A 773 -29.23 19.05 27.89
CA GLU A 773 -30.54 19.69 27.76
C GLU A 773 -31.18 19.28 26.41
N GLY A 774 -31.79 18.09 26.38
CA GLY A 774 -32.58 17.63 25.23
C GLY A 774 -31.81 17.51 23.91
N TYR A 775 -30.51 17.23 23.97
CA TYR A 775 -29.57 17.20 22.84
C TYR A 775 -29.37 18.54 22.11
N ALA A 776 -29.93 19.63 22.64
CA ALA A 776 -29.78 20.97 22.08
C ALA A 776 -28.59 21.71 22.71
N VAL A 777 -28.35 21.50 24.01
CA VAL A 777 -27.25 22.12 24.75
C VAL A 777 -26.55 21.08 25.62
N PHE A 778 -25.23 21.07 25.58
CA PHE A 778 -24.39 20.26 26.46
C PHE A 778 -23.52 21.18 27.32
N ARG A 779 -23.50 20.95 28.63
CA ARG A 779 -22.65 21.71 29.56
C ARG A 779 -21.67 20.77 30.23
N ALA A 780 -20.38 21.03 30.00
CA ALA A 780 -19.28 20.31 30.62
C ALA A 780 -18.54 21.28 31.58
N PRO A 781 -18.77 21.17 32.90
CA PRO A 781 -18.03 21.94 33.90
C PRO A 781 -16.52 21.64 33.83
N ALA A 782 -15.70 22.70 33.90
CA ALA A 782 -14.24 22.58 33.95
C ALA A 782 -13.75 22.10 35.31
N GLY A 783 -12.51 21.60 35.34
CA GLY A 783 -11.85 21.16 36.58
C GLY A 783 -12.27 19.78 37.06
N GLN A 784 -13.22 19.13 36.40
CA GLN A 784 -13.48 17.70 36.59
C GLN A 784 -12.30 16.87 36.08
N LYS A 785 -12.06 15.72 36.71
CA LYS A 785 -11.00 14.78 36.30
C LYS A 785 -11.59 13.39 36.10
N TYR A 786 -11.05 12.68 35.11
CA TYR A 786 -11.36 11.26 34.98
C TYR A 786 -10.59 10.47 36.05
N ALA A 787 -11.29 9.59 36.75
CA ALA A 787 -10.71 8.65 37.70
C ALA A 787 -10.22 7.39 36.97
N ALA A 788 -8.94 7.05 37.14
CA ALA A 788 -8.41 5.80 36.61
C ALA A 788 -9.09 4.60 37.28
N ARG A 789 -9.41 3.56 36.50
CA ARG A 789 -10.15 2.39 36.98
C ARG A 789 -10.02 1.19 36.06
N ASP A 790 -10.42 0.04 36.58
CA ASP A 790 -10.69 -1.15 35.77
C ASP A 790 -12.05 -0.97 35.07
N TYR A 791 -12.08 -1.26 33.77
CA TYR A 791 -13.24 -1.09 32.91
C TYR A 791 -13.30 -2.19 31.85
N ALA A 792 -14.34 -3.03 31.93
CA ALA A 792 -14.59 -4.07 30.96
C ALA A 792 -15.37 -3.51 29.75
N ILE A 793 -14.80 -3.64 28.57
CA ILE A 793 -15.46 -3.23 27.32
C ILE A 793 -16.58 -4.22 26.99
N GLU A 794 -17.79 -3.69 26.86
CA GLU A 794 -18.96 -4.48 26.45
C GLU A 794 -18.90 -4.93 24.99
N GLY A 795 -19.70 -5.97 24.64
CA GLY A 795 -19.83 -6.45 23.27
C GLY A 795 -20.42 -5.41 22.33
N ASP A 796 -20.01 -5.45 21.06
CA ASP A 796 -20.40 -4.51 20.02
C ASP A 796 -21.80 -4.84 19.47
N ALA A 797 -22.77 -3.97 19.73
CA ALA A 797 -24.13 -4.15 19.25
C ALA A 797 -24.21 -4.11 17.71
N SER A 798 -23.39 -3.24 17.08
CA SER A 798 -23.36 -3.14 15.62
C SER A 798 -22.88 -4.44 14.96
N SER A 799 -21.84 -5.06 15.52
CA SER A 799 -21.28 -6.32 14.99
C SER A 799 -22.15 -7.53 15.33
N ALA A 800 -22.84 -7.50 16.48
CA ALA A 800 -23.84 -8.50 16.80
C ALA A 800 -25.01 -8.55 15.79
N SER A 801 -25.31 -7.42 15.15
CA SER A 801 -26.39 -7.35 14.15
C SER A 801 -26.25 -8.38 13.03
N TYR A 802 -25.02 -8.72 12.60
CA TYR A 802 -24.80 -9.73 11.56
C TYR A 802 -25.23 -11.13 12.00
N PHE A 803 -25.00 -11.49 13.27
CA PHE A 803 -25.42 -12.79 13.83
C PHE A 803 -26.94 -12.85 14.01
N PHE A 804 -27.56 -11.78 14.49
CA PHE A 804 -29.02 -11.69 14.59
C PHE A 804 -29.70 -11.74 13.21
N ALA A 805 -29.12 -11.05 12.22
CA ALA A 805 -29.59 -11.10 10.85
C ALA A 805 -29.47 -12.51 10.25
N SER A 806 -28.41 -13.26 10.57
CA SER A 806 -28.30 -14.67 10.18
C SER A 806 -29.45 -15.53 10.70
N ALA A 807 -29.94 -15.30 11.93
CA ALA A 807 -31.15 -15.97 12.43
C ALA A 807 -32.40 -15.56 11.63
N ALA A 808 -32.58 -14.25 11.45
CA ALA A 808 -33.72 -13.67 10.73
C ALA A 808 -33.83 -14.21 9.30
N VAL A 809 -32.76 -14.12 8.51
CA VAL A 809 -32.81 -14.56 7.10
C VAL A 809 -32.88 -16.07 6.95
N SER A 810 -32.36 -16.84 7.92
CA SER A 810 -32.37 -18.31 7.85
C SER A 810 -33.65 -18.97 8.37
N GLY A 811 -34.52 -18.24 9.09
CA GLY A 811 -35.61 -18.86 9.88
C GLY A 811 -35.07 -19.72 11.04
N GLY A 812 -33.83 -19.41 11.45
CA GLY A 812 -33.06 -20.12 12.46
C GLY A 812 -33.17 -19.50 13.85
N GLU A 813 -32.24 -19.81 14.72
CA GLU A 813 -32.14 -19.26 16.08
C GLU A 813 -30.68 -19.00 16.43
N VAL A 814 -30.32 -17.76 16.71
CA VAL A 814 -28.95 -17.40 17.11
C VAL A 814 -28.96 -16.68 18.44
N ALA A 815 -28.21 -17.22 19.40
CA ALA A 815 -27.93 -16.57 20.67
C ALA A 815 -26.59 -15.84 20.59
N VAL A 816 -26.55 -14.56 20.98
CA VAL A 816 -25.33 -13.76 21.04
C VAL A 816 -25.02 -13.41 22.49
N THR A 817 -23.86 -13.88 22.98
CA THR A 817 -23.37 -13.61 24.34
C THR A 817 -22.53 -12.34 24.41
N ARG A 818 -22.23 -11.88 25.64
CA ARG A 818 -21.45 -10.66 25.97
C ARG A 818 -22.11 -9.33 25.58
N LEU A 819 -23.42 -9.35 25.38
CA LEU A 819 -24.20 -8.13 25.21
C LEU A 819 -24.89 -7.80 26.52
N ASN A 820 -24.89 -6.51 26.86
CA ASN A 820 -25.74 -5.98 27.91
C ASN A 820 -27.09 -5.57 27.30
N PRO A 821 -28.21 -6.23 27.66
CA PRO A 821 -29.54 -5.87 27.15
C PRO A 821 -29.96 -4.43 27.47
N ASP A 822 -29.41 -3.86 28.54
CA ASP A 822 -29.69 -2.51 29.03
C ASP A 822 -28.65 -1.48 28.56
N SER A 823 -27.78 -1.85 27.60
CA SER A 823 -26.76 -0.95 27.07
C SER A 823 -27.37 0.25 26.34
N VAL A 824 -26.72 1.41 26.48
CA VAL A 824 -27.05 2.64 25.74
C VAL A 824 -26.63 2.59 24.26
N GLN A 825 -26.00 1.50 23.78
CA GLN A 825 -25.69 1.32 22.36
C GLN A 825 -26.97 1.34 21.52
N GLY A 826 -27.19 2.43 20.77
CA GLY A 826 -28.39 2.60 19.95
C GLY A 826 -28.60 1.50 18.91
N ASP A 827 -27.53 0.84 18.47
CA ASP A 827 -27.58 -0.25 17.50
C ASP A 827 -28.27 -1.53 18.04
N LEU A 828 -28.50 -1.64 19.37
CA LEU A 828 -29.37 -2.70 19.93
C LEU A 828 -30.83 -2.56 19.47
N ARG A 829 -31.28 -1.37 19.06
CA ARG A 829 -32.61 -1.14 18.47
C ARG A 829 -32.79 -1.84 17.11
N PHE A 830 -31.73 -2.42 16.55
CA PHE A 830 -31.85 -3.37 15.44
C PHE A 830 -32.78 -4.54 15.79
N LEU A 831 -32.79 -4.97 17.06
CA LEU A 831 -33.68 -6.02 17.53
C LEU A 831 -35.15 -5.62 17.39
N ASP A 832 -35.50 -4.37 17.73
CA ASP A 832 -36.86 -3.84 17.58
C ASP A 832 -37.29 -3.85 16.10
N ALA A 833 -36.36 -3.56 15.17
CA ALA A 833 -36.61 -3.67 13.74
C ALA A 833 -36.87 -5.12 13.31
N LEU A 834 -36.08 -6.07 13.81
CA LEU A 834 -36.30 -7.51 13.54
C LEU A 834 -37.64 -8.00 14.12
N GLU A 835 -38.06 -7.55 15.30
CA GLU A 835 -39.38 -7.84 15.86
C GLU A 835 -40.52 -7.26 15.01
N GLN A 836 -40.37 -6.01 14.55
CA GLN A 836 -41.33 -5.42 13.62
C GLN A 836 -41.41 -6.22 12.31
N MET A 837 -40.29 -6.77 11.83
CA MET A 837 -40.25 -7.66 10.67
C MET A 837 -40.78 -9.07 10.98
N GLY A 838 -41.00 -9.46 12.23
CA GLY A 838 -41.68 -10.70 12.64
C GLY A 838 -40.84 -11.70 13.45
N CYS A 839 -39.55 -11.42 13.68
CA CYS A 839 -38.69 -12.27 14.51
C CYS A 839 -39.11 -12.25 15.99
N ARG A 840 -38.73 -13.28 16.76
CA ARG A 840 -38.87 -13.30 18.23
C ARG A 840 -37.53 -12.96 18.86
N VAL A 841 -37.52 -12.01 19.79
CA VAL A 841 -36.32 -11.62 20.54
C VAL A 841 -36.49 -11.96 22.01
N GLU A 842 -35.50 -12.63 22.58
CA GLU A 842 -35.44 -12.95 24.00
C GLU A 842 -34.17 -12.34 24.60
N LYS A 843 -34.34 -11.47 25.59
CA LYS A 843 -33.25 -10.79 26.29
C LYS A 843 -33.03 -11.45 27.65
N SER A 844 -31.79 -11.79 27.95
CA SER A 844 -31.36 -12.33 29.24
C SER A 844 -30.03 -11.71 29.66
N SER A 845 -29.65 -11.80 30.93
CA SER A 845 -28.40 -11.20 31.41
C SER A 845 -27.19 -11.75 30.62
N GLY A 846 -26.45 -10.86 29.96
CA GLY A 846 -25.26 -11.19 29.17
C GLY A 846 -25.52 -11.92 27.85
N LYS A 847 -26.79 -12.13 27.44
CA LYS A 847 -27.14 -12.91 26.25
C LYS A 847 -28.47 -12.47 25.63
N ILE A 848 -28.49 -12.29 24.32
CA ILE A 848 -29.69 -11.98 23.55
C ILE A 848 -29.89 -13.07 22.49
N THR A 849 -31.09 -13.61 22.37
CA THR A 849 -31.45 -14.65 21.40
C THR A 849 -32.45 -14.09 20.39
N VAL A 850 -32.23 -14.37 19.11
CA VAL A 850 -33.18 -14.05 18.02
C VAL A 850 -33.59 -15.35 17.33
N ALA A 851 -34.89 -15.59 17.24
CA ALA A 851 -35.47 -16.64 16.43
C ALA A 851 -36.15 -16.03 15.19
N GLY A 852 -35.74 -16.49 14.01
CA GLY A 852 -36.28 -16.07 12.72
C GLY A 852 -37.65 -16.70 12.43
N ASN A 853 -38.55 -15.88 11.92
CA ASN A 853 -39.90 -16.22 11.45
C ASN A 853 -40.09 -15.65 10.03
N PRO A 854 -41.22 -15.92 9.34
CA PRO A 854 -41.54 -15.22 8.10
C PRO A 854 -41.42 -13.69 8.26
N LEU A 855 -40.57 -13.09 7.44
CA LEU A 855 -40.25 -11.67 7.51
C LEU A 855 -41.28 -10.86 6.73
N ARG A 856 -41.65 -9.67 7.21
CA ARG A 856 -42.47 -8.67 6.49
C ARG A 856 -41.74 -7.35 6.30
N GLY A 857 -42.07 -6.63 5.23
CA GLY A 857 -41.54 -5.30 4.97
C GLY A 857 -41.97 -4.29 6.03
N ILE A 858 -41.09 -3.33 6.35
CA ILE A 858 -41.35 -2.27 7.35
C ILE A 858 -40.95 -0.87 6.85
N SER A 859 -41.46 0.18 7.48
CA SER A 859 -41.00 1.56 7.27
C SER A 859 -40.38 2.09 8.56
N ILE A 860 -39.10 2.47 8.54
CA ILE A 860 -38.35 2.79 9.76
C ILE A 860 -37.38 3.97 9.55
N ASN A 861 -37.27 4.84 10.56
CA ASN A 861 -36.21 5.84 10.63
C ASN A 861 -35.03 5.27 11.45
N MET A 862 -33.83 5.28 10.87
CA MET A 862 -32.63 4.68 11.48
C MET A 862 -31.56 5.71 11.85
N ASN A 863 -31.90 6.99 12.00
CA ASN A 863 -30.94 8.04 12.39
C ASN A 863 -30.19 7.74 13.69
N THR A 864 -30.83 7.02 14.63
CA THR A 864 -30.26 6.61 15.93
C THR A 864 -29.47 5.30 15.89
N MET A 865 -29.52 4.55 14.79
CA MET A 865 -28.81 3.28 14.59
C MET A 865 -28.22 3.18 13.16
N PRO A 866 -27.46 4.18 12.70
CA PRO A 866 -27.06 4.31 11.30
C PRO A 866 -26.05 3.24 10.85
N ASP A 867 -25.46 2.50 11.77
CA ASP A 867 -24.37 1.56 11.52
C ASP A 867 -24.86 0.11 11.31
N VAL A 868 -26.16 -0.14 11.47
CA VAL A 868 -26.84 -1.42 11.19
C VAL A 868 -27.79 -1.35 9.99
N VAL A 869 -27.82 -0.21 9.28
CA VAL A 869 -28.66 0.01 8.08
C VAL A 869 -28.33 -0.99 6.97
N GLN A 870 -27.04 -1.23 6.68
CA GLN A 870 -26.63 -2.21 5.67
C GLN A 870 -27.10 -3.63 6.03
N THR A 871 -27.06 -3.99 7.32
CA THR A 871 -27.55 -5.27 7.80
C THR A 871 -29.05 -5.39 7.55
N LEU A 872 -29.84 -4.37 7.93
CA LEU A 872 -31.30 -4.37 7.71
C LEU A 872 -31.65 -4.42 6.22
N ALA A 873 -30.93 -3.67 5.38
CA ALA A 873 -31.16 -3.65 3.94
C ALA A 873 -30.93 -5.02 3.28
N VAL A 874 -30.01 -5.83 3.81
CA VAL A 874 -29.83 -7.23 3.39
C VAL A 874 -30.94 -8.13 3.91
N VAL A 875 -31.38 -7.96 5.16
CA VAL A 875 -32.53 -8.72 5.72
C VAL A 875 -33.80 -8.44 4.89
N ALA A 876 -33.98 -7.20 4.43
CA ALA A 876 -35.10 -6.77 3.60
C ALA A 876 -35.21 -7.51 2.25
N LEU A 877 -34.14 -8.15 1.75
CA LEU A 877 -34.23 -9.01 0.57
C LEU A 877 -35.17 -10.21 0.79
N PHE A 878 -35.37 -10.63 2.03
CA PHE A 878 -36.10 -11.86 2.34
C PHE A 878 -37.45 -11.60 3.03
N ALA A 879 -37.93 -10.36 2.96
CA ALA A 879 -39.20 -9.93 3.51
C ALA A 879 -40.36 -10.11 2.52
N ASP A 880 -41.57 -10.29 3.04
CA ASP A 880 -42.82 -10.14 2.30
C ASP A 880 -43.19 -8.65 2.24
N GLY A 881 -42.93 -8.04 1.07
CA GLY A 881 -43.17 -6.62 0.82
C GLY A 881 -41.94 -5.70 1.02
N PRO A 882 -42.02 -4.45 0.54
CA PRO A 882 -40.91 -3.51 0.55
C PRO A 882 -40.52 -3.04 1.96
N THR A 883 -39.24 -2.77 2.16
CA THR A 883 -38.72 -2.14 3.39
C THR A 883 -38.16 -0.76 3.08
N ALA A 884 -38.70 0.29 3.70
CA ALA A 884 -38.29 1.67 3.53
C ALA A 884 -37.52 2.16 4.77
N VAL A 885 -36.30 2.65 4.55
CA VAL A 885 -35.40 3.18 5.58
C VAL A 885 -35.14 4.66 5.32
N ALA A 886 -35.40 5.50 6.32
CA ALA A 886 -35.18 6.95 6.25
C ALA A 886 -34.23 7.46 7.34
N GLY A 887 -33.82 8.74 7.24
CA GLY A 887 -32.97 9.40 8.24
C GLY A 887 -31.49 8.99 8.17
N ILE A 888 -31.03 8.51 7.02
CA ILE A 888 -29.71 7.88 6.83
C ILE A 888 -28.74 8.72 6.00
N GLY A 889 -29.00 10.01 5.78
CA GLY A 889 -28.16 10.84 4.89
C GLY A 889 -26.68 10.93 5.27
N ASN A 890 -26.35 10.79 6.55
CA ASN A 890 -24.97 10.74 7.04
C ASN A 890 -24.15 9.54 6.52
N LEU A 891 -24.80 8.47 6.02
CA LEU A 891 -24.14 7.29 5.46
C LEU A 891 -23.36 7.57 4.17
N ARG A 892 -23.69 8.66 3.45
CA ARG A 892 -23.04 9.03 2.19
C ARG A 892 -21.59 9.51 2.35
N ILE A 893 -21.25 10.04 3.53
CA ILE A 893 -19.95 10.65 3.83
C ILE A 893 -19.08 9.79 4.77
N LYS A 894 -19.45 8.53 4.97
CA LYS A 894 -18.70 7.55 5.79
C LYS A 894 -17.54 6.96 4.97
N GLU A 895 -17.09 5.75 5.32
CA GLU A 895 -15.99 5.04 4.65
C GLU A 895 -16.12 5.03 3.13
N THR A 896 -17.34 4.80 2.65
CA THR A 896 -17.80 4.94 1.27
C THR A 896 -19.15 5.68 1.28
N ASP A 897 -19.71 6.01 0.11
CA ASP A 897 -21.14 6.32 0.02
C ASP A 897 -21.92 5.02 0.20
N ARG A 898 -22.33 4.73 1.43
CA ARG A 898 -22.99 3.45 1.78
C ARG A 898 -24.38 3.31 1.17
N ILE A 899 -25.09 4.41 0.90
CA ILE A 899 -26.40 4.36 0.28
C ILE A 899 -26.25 3.94 -1.18
N ALA A 900 -25.36 4.62 -1.92
CA ALA A 900 -25.07 4.26 -3.31
C ALA A 900 -24.47 2.85 -3.43
N ALA A 901 -23.63 2.45 -2.47
CA ALA A 901 -23.07 1.11 -2.43
C ALA A 901 -24.15 0.04 -2.20
N LEU A 902 -25.07 0.25 -1.26
CA LEU A 902 -26.20 -0.66 -1.04
C LEU A 902 -27.07 -0.78 -2.29
N GLU A 903 -27.47 0.35 -2.88
CA GLU A 903 -28.27 0.37 -4.11
C GLU A 903 -27.63 -0.47 -5.21
N ARG A 904 -26.33 -0.27 -5.47
CA ARG A 904 -25.63 -0.99 -6.53
C ARG A 904 -25.50 -2.49 -6.25
N GLU A 905 -25.11 -2.86 -5.04
CA GLU A 905 -24.80 -4.26 -4.73
C GLU A 905 -26.07 -5.09 -4.46
N LEU A 906 -27.14 -4.51 -3.89
CA LEU A 906 -28.46 -5.16 -3.79
C LEU A 906 -29.10 -5.33 -5.18
N THR A 907 -28.98 -4.31 -6.05
CA THR A 907 -29.44 -4.42 -7.44
C THR A 907 -28.68 -5.50 -8.21
N ARG A 908 -27.37 -5.66 -7.94
CA ARG A 908 -26.57 -6.75 -8.53
C ARG A 908 -27.08 -8.14 -8.16
N LEU A 909 -27.65 -8.32 -6.97
CA LEU A 909 -28.30 -9.56 -6.57
C LEU A 909 -29.66 -9.76 -7.28
N GLY A 910 -30.27 -8.71 -7.81
CA GLY A 910 -31.55 -8.74 -8.53
C GLY A 910 -32.69 -8.02 -7.83
N ALA A 911 -32.47 -7.37 -6.68
CA ALA A 911 -33.48 -6.55 -6.03
C ALA A 911 -33.73 -5.25 -6.82
N ARG A 912 -34.95 -4.70 -6.75
CA ARG A 912 -35.18 -3.31 -7.11
C ARG A 912 -34.93 -2.45 -5.88
N VAL A 913 -34.13 -1.41 -6.03
CA VAL A 913 -33.80 -0.50 -4.94
C VAL A 913 -34.04 0.94 -5.38
N GLU A 914 -34.68 1.72 -4.50
CA GLU A 914 -34.88 3.14 -4.69
C GLU A 914 -34.07 3.87 -3.60
N SER A 915 -33.24 4.83 -3.96
CA SER A 915 -32.45 5.58 -2.99
C SER A 915 -32.49 7.08 -3.27
N GLY A 916 -32.41 7.87 -2.21
CA GLY A 916 -32.32 9.33 -2.28
C GLY A 916 -31.30 9.87 -1.30
N SER A 917 -31.26 11.19 -1.09
CA SER A 917 -30.24 11.84 -0.24
C SER A 917 -30.14 11.25 1.17
N ASP A 918 -31.26 10.81 1.74
CA ASP A 918 -31.40 10.41 3.14
C ASP A 918 -32.29 9.17 3.35
N TYR A 919 -32.63 8.44 2.29
CA TYR A 919 -33.47 7.25 2.36
C TYR A 919 -33.04 6.14 1.39
N LEU A 920 -33.51 4.93 1.65
CA LEU A 920 -33.36 3.71 0.84
C LEU A 920 -34.62 2.85 0.98
N THR A 921 -35.22 2.42 -0.12
CA THR A 921 -36.31 1.44 -0.17
C THR A 921 -35.86 0.20 -0.92
N VAL A 922 -35.90 -0.95 -0.26
CA VAL A 922 -35.55 -2.25 -0.85
C VAL A 922 -36.84 -3.00 -1.19
N HIS A 923 -37.01 -3.34 -2.47
CA HIS A 923 -38.10 -4.20 -2.94
C HIS A 923 -37.57 -5.63 -3.13
N PRO A 924 -38.07 -6.61 -2.36
CA PRO A 924 -37.74 -8.02 -2.54
C PRO A 924 -38.00 -8.48 -3.98
N ALA A 925 -37.19 -9.43 -4.47
CA ALA A 925 -37.35 -10.04 -5.78
C ALA A 925 -37.80 -11.49 -5.65
N ALA A 926 -38.53 -11.99 -6.66
CA ALA A 926 -38.93 -13.39 -6.68
C ALA A 926 -37.74 -14.36 -6.77
N ARG A 927 -36.62 -13.93 -7.37
CA ARG A 927 -35.38 -14.69 -7.50
C ARG A 927 -34.16 -13.79 -7.43
N TYR A 928 -33.08 -14.30 -6.83
CA TYR A 928 -31.78 -13.65 -6.75
C TYR A 928 -30.72 -14.38 -7.58
N SER A 929 -29.71 -13.63 -8.03
CA SER A 929 -28.62 -14.14 -8.88
C SER A 929 -27.29 -14.20 -8.10
N PRO A 930 -26.40 -15.16 -8.43
CA PRO A 930 -25.02 -15.15 -7.93
C PRO A 930 -24.32 -13.83 -8.27
N ALA A 931 -23.55 -13.29 -7.34
CA ALA A 931 -22.86 -12.02 -7.54
C ALA A 931 -21.55 -11.96 -6.75
N GLU A 932 -20.54 -11.35 -7.38
CA GLU A 932 -19.39 -10.86 -6.63
C GLU A 932 -19.72 -9.47 -6.09
N ILE A 933 -19.63 -9.31 -4.77
CA ILE A 933 -19.95 -8.10 -4.04
C ILE A 933 -18.68 -7.28 -3.84
N GLU A 934 -18.70 -6.03 -4.30
CA GLU A 934 -17.64 -5.07 -4.01
C GLU A 934 -17.85 -4.47 -2.62
N THR A 935 -16.79 -4.48 -1.81
CA THR A 935 -16.85 -3.99 -0.42
C THR A 935 -16.50 -2.52 -0.28
N TYR A 936 -15.90 -1.89 -1.32
CA TYR A 936 -15.46 -0.49 -1.29
C TYR A 936 -14.52 -0.16 -0.14
N ASN A 937 -13.80 -1.18 0.37
CA ASN A 937 -12.99 -1.09 1.59
C ASN A 937 -13.81 -0.72 2.85
N ASP A 938 -15.11 -1.03 2.85
CA ASP A 938 -16.03 -0.85 3.97
C ASP A 938 -16.40 -2.20 4.59
N HIS A 939 -15.90 -2.43 5.80
CA HIS A 939 -16.17 -3.61 6.62
C HIS A 939 -17.67 -3.92 6.77
N ARG A 940 -18.54 -2.90 6.85
CA ARG A 940 -19.98 -3.12 7.02
C ARG A 940 -20.63 -3.66 5.75
N MET A 941 -20.14 -3.24 4.56
CA MET A 941 -20.58 -3.83 3.29
C MET A 941 -20.20 -5.31 3.22
N ALA A 942 -18.96 -5.65 3.59
CA ALA A 942 -18.49 -7.03 3.57
C ALA A 942 -19.32 -7.95 4.48
N MET A 943 -19.50 -7.55 5.75
CA MET A 943 -20.20 -8.37 6.74
C MET A 943 -21.71 -8.47 6.47
N SER A 944 -22.35 -7.38 6.01
CA SER A 944 -23.78 -7.40 5.69
C SER A 944 -24.07 -8.32 4.50
N PHE A 945 -23.30 -8.22 3.42
CA PHE A 945 -23.51 -9.09 2.26
C PHE A 945 -23.06 -10.54 2.50
N ALA A 946 -22.22 -10.79 3.51
CA ALA A 946 -21.99 -12.16 3.96
C ALA A 946 -23.29 -12.81 4.46
N VAL A 947 -24.17 -12.06 5.12
CA VAL A 947 -25.51 -12.53 5.51
C VAL A 947 -26.37 -12.85 4.29
N ALA A 948 -26.30 -12.07 3.21
CA ALA A 948 -27.03 -12.36 1.97
C ALA A 948 -26.64 -13.72 1.37
N GLY A 949 -25.33 -14.04 1.41
CA GLY A 949 -24.79 -15.30 0.90
C GLY A 949 -25.25 -16.55 1.66
N LEU A 950 -25.80 -16.41 2.86
CA LEU A 950 -26.43 -17.53 3.57
C LEU A 950 -27.70 -18.03 2.86
N LYS A 951 -28.37 -17.18 2.06
CA LYS A 951 -29.60 -17.55 1.33
C LYS A 951 -29.46 -17.49 -0.18
N VAL A 952 -28.55 -16.68 -0.72
CA VAL A 952 -28.31 -16.57 -2.16
C VAL A 952 -27.05 -17.35 -2.55
N PRO A 953 -27.16 -18.48 -3.28
CA PRO A 953 -26.01 -19.24 -3.73
C PRO A 953 -25.07 -18.43 -4.63
N GLY A 954 -23.76 -18.64 -4.45
CA GLY A 954 -22.73 -18.02 -5.30
C GLY A 954 -22.44 -16.55 -5.00
N VAL A 955 -22.83 -16.05 -3.82
CA VAL A 955 -22.38 -14.73 -3.33
C VAL A 955 -20.92 -14.81 -2.91
N LYS A 956 -20.09 -13.96 -3.52
CA LYS A 956 -18.66 -13.85 -3.21
C LYS A 956 -18.31 -12.46 -2.72
N ILE A 957 -17.68 -12.35 -1.56
CA ILE A 957 -17.30 -11.06 -0.96
C ILE A 957 -15.85 -10.74 -1.35
N LYS A 958 -15.64 -9.66 -2.11
CA LYS A 958 -14.30 -9.20 -2.48
C LYS A 958 -13.64 -8.42 -1.34
N ASN A 959 -12.33 -8.58 -1.18
CA ASN A 959 -11.55 -7.90 -0.13
C ASN A 959 -12.13 -8.15 1.28
N PRO A 960 -12.32 -9.42 1.70
CA PRO A 960 -12.87 -9.77 3.01
C PRO A 960 -12.00 -9.21 4.14
N GLU A 961 -10.70 -9.03 3.92
CA GLU A 961 -9.79 -8.47 4.92
C GLU A 961 -10.17 -7.06 5.40
N CYS A 962 -11.00 -6.29 4.65
CA CYS A 962 -11.46 -4.99 5.12
C CYS A 962 -12.23 -5.04 6.44
N VAL A 963 -12.72 -6.23 6.86
CA VAL A 963 -13.33 -6.44 8.18
C VAL A 963 -12.35 -6.23 9.34
N SER A 964 -11.02 -6.27 9.12
CA SER A 964 -9.97 -5.96 10.11
C SER A 964 -10.16 -4.62 10.82
N LYS A 965 -10.90 -3.70 10.18
CA LYS A 965 -11.21 -2.38 10.72
C LYS A 965 -12.06 -2.42 11.99
N SER A 966 -12.92 -3.42 12.16
CA SER A 966 -13.81 -3.51 13.34
C SER A 966 -14.06 -4.92 13.85
N PHE A 967 -13.86 -5.95 13.03
CA PHE A 967 -14.12 -7.34 13.40
C PHE A 967 -13.17 -8.29 12.64
N PRO A 968 -11.87 -8.35 13.01
CA PRO A 968 -10.84 -9.04 12.21
C PRO A 968 -11.09 -10.54 11.97
N ASP A 969 -11.66 -11.23 12.95
CA ASP A 969 -11.98 -12.67 12.91
C ASP A 969 -13.43 -12.93 12.46
N PHE A 970 -14.10 -11.96 11.83
CA PHE A 970 -15.51 -12.06 11.42
C PHE A 970 -15.78 -13.32 10.60
N PHE A 971 -15.06 -13.56 9.50
CA PHE A 971 -15.34 -14.69 8.61
C PHE A 971 -15.07 -16.05 9.28
N GLU A 972 -14.12 -16.10 10.22
CA GLU A 972 -13.86 -17.31 11.01
C GLU A 972 -15.02 -17.63 11.94
N ARG A 973 -15.55 -16.61 12.65
CA ARG A 973 -16.75 -16.77 13.50
C ARG A 973 -18.01 -17.01 12.69
N PHE A 974 -18.16 -16.32 11.57
CA PHE A 974 -19.32 -16.44 10.70
C PHE A 974 -19.42 -17.83 10.08
N LYS A 975 -18.29 -18.43 9.70
CA LYS A 975 -18.23 -19.83 9.22
C LYS A 975 -18.73 -20.83 10.26
N LYS A 976 -18.50 -20.58 11.56
CA LYS A 976 -18.99 -21.44 12.65
C LYS A 976 -20.52 -21.44 12.82
N LEU A 977 -21.25 -20.58 12.10
CA LEU A 977 -22.72 -20.63 12.07
C LEU A 977 -23.26 -21.86 11.31
N HIS A 978 -22.43 -22.52 10.49
CA HIS A 978 -22.84 -23.66 9.65
C HIS A 978 -22.87 -25.02 10.37
N GLY A 979 -22.60 -25.07 11.68
CA GLY A 979 -22.51 -26.31 12.46
C GLY A 979 -21.57 -26.14 13.63
#